data_AF-A0A3A4B0F3-F1
#
_entry.id   AF-A0A3A4B0F3-F1
#
_cell.length_a   1.000
_cell.length_b   1.000
_cell.length_c   1.000
_cell.angle_alpha   90.00
_cell.angle_beta   90.00
_cell.angle_gamma   90.00
#
_symmetry.space_group_name_H-M   'P 1'
#
loop_
_entity.id
_entity.type
_entity.pdbx_description
1 polymer ?
#
loop_
_entity_poly.entity_id
_entity_poly.type
_entity_poly.pdbx_seq_one_letter_code
_entity_poly.pdbx_strand_id
1 'polypeptide(L)'
;MLSNSLIEVIGGTPLVRLRAGAARGVEVYAKLEMQNPFAMKDRVAKQIITRARETGALAEGAPIVESSSGTMALGVALVGTLLGHPVHIVTDPRIDRITLAKLTGLGCEVHVVPRMDEHGWQGARLTRLDELMNELPGAFWPRQYANPENPAAYRALAGELAADLEDIDTIVGSVGSGGSLCGTARALRERLPGVTVVGVDCVGSVLFGQPDRPRRLQSGLGNSLVPPNLDHSLIDEVHWLNDREAFEATRALAREEKLFAGNTSGSVYRVLTWLAGRAEPGTRIVGIFPDRGDRYAETAHSEEYWAERGLGDLPLARAPKRVTPGTAVSSWSYRVEESGRPPLFVFVESNTTGSGMRALTAARDLGYRAVLATGRPERYRGLDATGAAVVTCDTNDHRALREAVTAAAGRDVVAAVSTTSEFYLIAAARLAAELGLPAADAGAVGRCRDKSLLRETLAAAGVRQPEHRVVTGPDAAREAAAAVGLPCVVKPVDDSGSTNVLRCESAGDAAAQAERILAVTRNVRGQATRRAVLVERLLDQPEYSVEMFGAGGEQRLLGIVEKTVTPGPHFVETRHILPADLPAEAAAEMTATVRDALAAVSLESGPSHTEVKLGPDGASIVEINPRLAGGMIPELFRLVTGADLLEAQVRFAAGREPGLPESFDGYAGIQFLLPAEAGVLAEVTGADLAAALPGVRSVTVTVEPGDRVAPPTDAYGRAGHVIATAPTRAELAATLDRAAALVEFRVRREPASPYPLVSRAARDDRSVVEVGGVSIGPDTFTLIAGPCAVETPEQTLAAARLARAAGASLLRGGAFKPRSSPYGFRGLRAEALRILAEVRAETGLPVVTEVVDSRDVDLVADWADMLQVGTRNMQNFGLLEAVGDSGRPVLLKRGMSATIEEWLLAAEYIASRGNEAIVLCERGIRTFEPATRNTLDLSAVLVAQGLSHLPVVVDPSHAAGRRDLVVPLARAAVAAGADGVMIDVHPSPADALCDGPQALGERELSELPGAIRDWATLAGRLPREVLAPESAALR
;
A
#
# COMPACT_ATOMS: atom_id res chain seq x y z
N MET A 1 9.30 -55.42 -14.31
CA MET A 1 8.36 -55.37 -13.16
C MET A 1 7.74 -56.76 -13.06
N LEU A 2 7.79 -57.40 -11.88
CA LEU A 2 7.13 -58.70 -11.65
C LEU A 2 5.78 -58.40 -10.99
N SER A 3 4.70 -58.95 -11.53
CA SER A 3 3.33 -58.80 -11.01
C SER A 3 2.74 -60.18 -10.73
N ASN A 4 1.96 -60.31 -9.66
CA ASN A 4 1.38 -61.58 -9.21
C ASN A 4 0.02 -61.87 -9.87
N SER A 5 -0.57 -60.91 -10.58
CA SER A 5 -1.84 -61.05 -11.27
C SER A 5 -1.95 -60.12 -12.47
N LEU A 6 -2.75 -60.50 -13.48
CA LEU A 6 -3.10 -59.62 -14.60
C LEU A 6 -3.86 -58.36 -14.15
N ILE A 7 -4.48 -58.37 -12.98
CA ILE A 7 -5.13 -57.17 -12.42
C ILE A 7 -4.10 -56.12 -11.96
N GLU A 8 -2.93 -56.56 -11.50
CA GLU A 8 -1.87 -55.65 -11.01
C GLU A 8 -1.24 -54.85 -12.14
N VAL A 9 -1.21 -55.39 -13.37
CA VAL A 9 -0.67 -54.70 -14.56
C VAL A 9 -1.68 -53.77 -15.25
N ILE A 10 -2.91 -53.66 -14.73
CA ILE A 10 -3.88 -52.66 -15.19
C ILE A 10 -3.47 -51.29 -14.65
N GLY A 11 -3.15 -50.37 -15.56
CA GLY A 11 -2.56 -49.07 -15.29
C GLY A 11 -1.07 -49.00 -15.66
N GLY A 12 -0.41 -47.90 -15.31
CA GLY A 12 1.02 -47.70 -15.63
C GLY A 12 1.32 -47.72 -17.12
N THR A 13 0.39 -47.21 -17.95
CA THR A 13 0.53 -47.27 -19.40
C THR A 13 1.55 -46.25 -19.92
N PRO A 14 2.20 -46.50 -21.08
CA PRO A 14 3.19 -45.57 -21.60
C PRO A 14 2.63 -44.19 -21.94
N LEU A 15 3.40 -43.15 -21.65
CA LEU A 15 3.23 -41.80 -22.19
C LEU A 15 4.26 -41.57 -23.30
N VAL A 16 3.79 -41.26 -24.51
CA VAL A 16 4.65 -41.14 -25.70
C VAL A 16 4.55 -39.75 -26.29
N ARG A 17 5.70 -39.11 -26.56
CA ARG A 17 5.75 -37.84 -27.29
C ARG A 17 5.45 -38.06 -28.77
N LEU A 18 4.45 -37.35 -29.29
CA LEU A 18 4.07 -37.35 -30.70
C LEU A 18 4.94 -36.39 -31.51
N ARG A 19 4.97 -36.58 -32.83
CA ARG A 19 5.65 -35.66 -33.76
C ARG A 19 4.82 -34.40 -34.01
N ALA A 20 3.51 -34.47 -33.81
CA ALA A 20 2.61 -33.32 -33.83
C ALA A 20 3.14 -32.16 -32.96
N GLY A 21 3.13 -30.94 -33.49
CA GLY A 21 3.53 -29.72 -32.75
C GLY A 21 5.05 -29.45 -32.66
N ALA A 22 5.91 -30.44 -32.94
CA ALA A 22 7.36 -30.32 -32.75
C ALA A 22 7.99 -29.15 -33.52
N ALA A 23 7.54 -28.88 -34.75
CA ALA A 23 8.03 -27.78 -35.58
C ALA A 23 7.73 -26.38 -35.01
N ARG A 24 6.80 -26.27 -34.05
CA ARG A 24 6.43 -25.02 -33.36
C ARG A 24 6.99 -24.92 -31.94
N GLY A 25 7.76 -25.90 -31.49
CA GLY A 25 8.22 -25.98 -30.10
C GLY A 25 7.12 -26.34 -29.10
N VAL A 26 6.01 -26.93 -29.54
CA VAL A 26 4.93 -27.44 -28.68
C VAL A 26 5.20 -28.92 -28.38
N GLU A 27 4.97 -29.34 -27.13
CA GLU A 27 5.15 -30.72 -26.71
C GLU A 27 3.79 -31.44 -26.67
N VAL A 28 3.58 -32.39 -27.58
CA VAL A 28 2.35 -33.18 -27.63
C VAL A 28 2.62 -34.60 -27.18
N TYR A 29 1.83 -35.11 -26.25
CA TYR A 29 1.96 -36.45 -25.71
C TYR A 29 0.66 -37.26 -25.87
N ALA A 30 0.79 -38.56 -26.08
CA ALA A 30 -0.30 -39.53 -26.07
C ALA A 30 -0.14 -40.48 -24.89
N LYS A 31 -1.12 -40.51 -24.00
CA LYS A 31 -1.22 -41.50 -22.92
C LYS A 31 -1.91 -42.75 -23.47
N LEU A 32 -1.11 -43.80 -23.68
CA LEU A 32 -1.51 -44.98 -24.45
C LEU A 32 -2.31 -45.97 -23.61
N GLU A 33 -3.50 -45.57 -23.16
CA GLU A 33 -4.41 -46.44 -22.41
C GLU A 33 -4.87 -47.68 -23.19
N MET A 34 -4.73 -47.66 -24.51
CA MET A 34 -4.83 -48.84 -25.37
C MET A 34 -3.82 -49.95 -25.02
N GLN A 35 -2.77 -49.68 -24.25
CA GLN A 35 -1.75 -50.65 -23.83
C GLN A 35 -2.04 -51.34 -22.49
N ASN A 36 -3.19 -51.07 -21.86
CA ASN A 36 -3.74 -51.99 -20.85
C ASN A 36 -3.95 -53.39 -21.46
N PRO A 37 -4.10 -54.47 -20.66
CA PRO A 37 -4.23 -55.84 -21.17
C PRO A 37 -5.20 -55.99 -22.35
N PHE A 38 -6.39 -55.41 -22.25
CA PHE A 38 -7.33 -55.25 -23.36
C PHE A 38 -7.44 -53.80 -23.80
N ALA A 39 -7.84 -52.89 -22.92
CA ALA A 39 -8.04 -51.48 -23.22
C ALA A 39 -8.29 -50.65 -21.95
N MET A 40 -8.51 -49.35 -22.10
CA MET A 40 -8.71 -48.42 -21.00
C MET A 40 -9.82 -48.77 -19.99
N LYS A 41 -10.84 -49.53 -20.39
CA LYS A 41 -11.95 -49.92 -19.49
C LYS A 41 -11.58 -51.03 -18.50
N ASP A 42 -10.39 -51.62 -18.64
CA ASP A 42 -9.81 -52.51 -17.64
C ASP A 42 -9.68 -51.80 -16.29
N ARG A 43 -9.33 -50.50 -16.28
CA ARG A 43 -9.28 -49.68 -15.05
C ARG A 43 -10.63 -49.60 -14.35
N VAL A 44 -11.68 -49.36 -15.13
CA VAL A 44 -13.05 -49.19 -14.62
C VAL A 44 -13.56 -50.50 -14.04
N ALA A 45 -13.35 -51.61 -14.76
CA ALA A 45 -13.73 -52.93 -14.28
C ALA A 45 -12.98 -53.32 -13.00
N LYS A 46 -11.64 -53.08 -12.97
CA LYS A 46 -10.81 -53.29 -11.78
C LYS A 46 -11.38 -52.53 -10.59
N GLN A 47 -11.53 -51.22 -10.71
CA GLN A 47 -12.01 -50.36 -9.62
C GLN A 47 -13.40 -50.77 -9.13
N ILE A 48 -14.37 -50.94 -10.04
CA ILE A 48 -15.75 -51.27 -9.65
C ILE A 48 -15.82 -52.63 -8.95
N ILE A 49 -15.18 -53.66 -9.52
CA ILE A 49 -15.30 -55.03 -9.01
C ILE A 49 -14.53 -55.19 -7.70
N THR A 50 -13.30 -54.67 -7.60
CA THR A 50 -12.55 -54.76 -6.33
C THR A 50 -13.26 -53.99 -5.24
N ARG A 51 -13.78 -52.80 -5.54
CA ARG A 51 -14.54 -52.01 -4.56
C ARG A 51 -15.84 -52.67 -4.14
N ALA A 52 -16.56 -53.31 -5.07
CA ALA A 52 -17.77 -54.05 -4.75
C ALA A 52 -17.49 -55.25 -3.83
N ARG A 53 -16.36 -55.95 -4.04
CA ARG A 53 -15.93 -57.04 -3.13
C ARG A 53 -15.54 -56.51 -1.76
N GLU A 54 -14.75 -55.42 -1.70
CA GLU A 54 -14.33 -54.79 -0.44
C GLU A 54 -15.51 -54.29 0.39
N THR A 55 -16.56 -53.77 -0.25
CA THR A 55 -17.75 -53.25 0.44
C THR A 55 -18.82 -54.31 0.70
N GLY A 56 -18.63 -55.55 0.20
CA GLY A 56 -19.61 -56.63 0.30
C GLY A 56 -20.78 -56.52 -0.67
N ALA A 57 -20.78 -55.54 -1.59
CA ALA A 57 -21.79 -55.41 -2.64
C ALA A 57 -21.72 -56.53 -3.70
N LEU A 58 -20.55 -57.18 -3.83
CA LEU A 58 -20.35 -58.39 -4.62
C LEU A 58 -19.85 -59.51 -3.71
N ALA A 59 -20.71 -60.50 -3.45
CA ALA A 59 -20.36 -61.69 -2.66
C ALA A 59 -19.41 -62.62 -3.43
N GLU A 60 -18.56 -63.36 -2.71
CA GLU A 60 -17.61 -64.30 -3.30
C GLU A 60 -18.32 -65.35 -4.18
N GLY A 61 -17.83 -65.53 -5.41
CA GLY A 61 -18.42 -66.46 -6.39
C GLY A 61 -19.74 -66.01 -7.02
N ALA A 62 -20.32 -64.86 -6.61
CA ALA A 62 -21.58 -64.39 -7.18
C ALA A 62 -21.41 -63.93 -8.65
N PRO A 63 -22.43 -64.12 -9.52
CA PRO A 63 -22.34 -63.74 -10.94
C PRO A 63 -22.22 -62.22 -11.15
N ILE A 64 -21.55 -61.81 -12.22
CA ILE A 64 -21.51 -60.43 -12.69
C ILE A 64 -22.23 -60.35 -14.03
N VAL A 65 -23.21 -59.47 -14.15
CA VAL A 65 -23.98 -59.25 -15.39
C VAL A 65 -23.75 -57.82 -15.88
N GLU A 66 -23.33 -57.66 -17.14
CA GLU A 66 -23.13 -56.33 -17.74
C GLU A 66 -23.63 -56.27 -19.18
N SER A 67 -24.21 -55.14 -19.57
CA SER A 67 -24.66 -54.87 -20.93
C SER A 67 -23.61 -54.04 -21.67
N SER A 68 -22.81 -54.68 -22.53
CA SER A 68 -21.81 -53.98 -23.34
C SER A 68 -21.40 -54.76 -24.60
N SER A 69 -21.12 -54.03 -25.68
CA SER A 69 -20.54 -54.55 -26.93
C SER A 69 -19.11 -54.04 -27.17
N GLY A 70 -18.47 -53.47 -26.14
CA GLY A 70 -17.19 -52.79 -26.25
C GLY A 70 -16.16 -53.17 -25.18
N THR A 71 -15.18 -52.30 -24.96
CA THR A 71 -14.04 -52.54 -24.05
C THR A 71 -14.44 -52.75 -22.59
N MET A 72 -15.60 -52.24 -22.15
CA MET A 72 -16.12 -52.53 -20.80
C MET A 72 -16.42 -54.02 -20.62
N ALA A 73 -16.98 -54.70 -21.64
CA ALA A 73 -17.23 -56.14 -21.58
C ALA A 73 -15.93 -56.92 -21.34
N LEU A 74 -14.86 -56.56 -22.05
CA LEU A 74 -13.55 -57.19 -21.91
C LEU A 74 -12.91 -56.94 -20.53
N GLY A 75 -13.04 -55.72 -19.99
CA GLY A 75 -12.54 -55.41 -18.66
C GLY A 75 -13.27 -56.20 -17.57
N VAL A 76 -14.60 -56.28 -17.65
CA VAL A 76 -15.42 -57.06 -16.69
C VAL A 76 -15.11 -58.56 -16.82
N ALA A 77 -14.97 -59.06 -18.05
CA ALA A 77 -14.53 -60.43 -18.30
C ALA A 77 -13.18 -60.71 -17.65
N LEU A 78 -12.16 -59.89 -17.92
CA LEU A 78 -10.81 -60.06 -17.37
C LEU A 78 -10.81 -60.11 -15.85
N VAL A 79 -11.40 -59.09 -15.21
CA VAL A 79 -11.31 -58.91 -13.77
C VAL A 79 -12.26 -59.87 -13.05
N GLY A 80 -13.48 -60.03 -13.55
CA GLY A 80 -14.49 -60.88 -12.95
C GLY A 80 -14.08 -62.35 -12.95
N THR A 81 -13.71 -62.90 -14.11
CA THR A 81 -13.37 -64.33 -14.20
C THR A 81 -12.06 -64.65 -13.47
N LEU A 82 -11.07 -63.75 -13.51
CA LEU A 82 -9.82 -63.93 -12.77
C LEU A 82 -10.01 -63.91 -11.24
N LEU A 83 -11.02 -63.18 -10.75
CA LEU A 83 -11.40 -63.16 -9.34
C LEU A 83 -12.40 -64.28 -8.97
N GLY A 84 -12.70 -65.20 -9.88
CA GLY A 84 -13.53 -66.38 -9.63
C GLY A 84 -15.03 -66.15 -9.74
N HIS A 85 -15.48 -65.06 -10.39
CA HIS A 85 -16.90 -64.78 -10.60
C HIS A 85 -17.36 -65.26 -11.98
N PRO A 86 -18.51 -65.93 -12.11
CA PRO A 86 -19.19 -66.13 -13.39
C PRO A 86 -19.51 -64.78 -14.02
N VAL A 87 -19.23 -64.60 -15.31
CA VAL A 87 -19.48 -63.33 -16.02
C VAL A 87 -20.44 -63.55 -17.18
N HIS A 88 -21.57 -62.82 -17.16
CA HIS A 88 -22.57 -62.81 -18.21
C HIS A 88 -22.54 -61.44 -18.92
N ILE A 89 -22.27 -61.45 -20.22
CA ILE A 89 -22.25 -60.23 -21.05
C ILE A 89 -23.47 -60.22 -21.96
N VAL A 90 -24.34 -59.22 -21.80
CA VAL A 90 -25.45 -58.96 -22.71
C VAL A 90 -24.99 -58.02 -23.82
N THR A 91 -25.13 -58.46 -25.07
CA THR A 91 -24.60 -57.74 -26.24
C THR A 91 -25.58 -57.77 -27.41
N ASP A 92 -25.23 -57.10 -28.50
CA ASP A 92 -26.05 -57.02 -29.72
C ASP A 92 -25.25 -57.48 -30.95
N PRO A 93 -25.91 -57.77 -32.10
CA PRO A 93 -25.24 -58.32 -33.29
C PRO A 93 -24.14 -57.43 -33.90
N ARG A 94 -23.95 -56.20 -33.42
CA ARG A 94 -22.84 -55.32 -33.85
C ARG A 94 -21.55 -55.57 -33.08
N ILE A 95 -21.50 -56.52 -32.15
CA ILE A 95 -20.24 -56.91 -31.48
C ILE A 95 -19.23 -57.38 -32.54
N ASP A 96 -18.00 -56.88 -32.46
CA ASP A 96 -16.95 -57.28 -33.38
C ASP A 96 -16.46 -58.71 -33.08
N ARG A 97 -16.01 -59.41 -34.13
CA ARG A 97 -15.61 -60.82 -34.04
C ARG A 97 -14.48 -61.05 -33.04
N ILE A 98 -13.56 -60.08 -32.89
CA ILE A 98 -12.41 -60.17 -31.98
C ILE A 98 -12.88 -60.09 -30.53
N THR A 99 -13.77 -59.15 -30.21
CA THR A 99 -14.36 -59.02 -28.87
C THR A 99 -15.16 -60.26 -28.50
N LEU A 100 -16.02 -60.76 -29.40
CA LEU A 100 -16.78 -61.98 -29.15
C LEU A 100 -15.86 -63.17 -28.87
N ALA A 101 -14.81 -63.36 -29.68
CA ALA A 101 -13.83 -64.43 -29.47
C ALA A 101 -13.10 -64.31 -28.13
N LYS A 102 -12.71 -63.09 -27.73
CA LYS A 102 -12.07 -62.82 -26.43
C LYS A 102 -13.02 -63.13 -25.27
N LEU A 103 -14.27 -62.70 -25.32
CA LEU A 103 -15.26 -62.95 -24.25
C LEU A 103 -15.50 -64.46 -24.06
N THR A 104 -15.78 -65.18 -25.15
CA THR A 104 -15.98 -66.64 -25.10
C THR A 104 -14.70 -67.36 -24.62
N GLY A 105 -13.53 -66.93 -25.09
CA GLY A 105 -12.24 -67.50 -24.70
C GLY A 105 -11.86 -67.27 -23.23
N LEU A 106 -12.37 -66.19 -22.61
CA LEU A 106 -12.21 -65.91 -21.18
C LEU A 106 -13.24 -66.65 -20.29
N GLY A 107 -14.12 -67.46 -20.89
CA GLY A 107 -15.13 -68.24 -20.16
C GLY A 107 -16.39 -67.45 -19.78
N CYS A 108 -16.68 -66.34 -20.48
CA CYS A 108 -17.93 -65.60 -20.25
C CYS A 108 -19.12 -66.24 -20.96
N GLU A 109 -20.30 -66.14 -20.36
CA GLU A 109 -21.55 -66.39 -21.07
C GLU A 109 -21.99 -65.15 -21.84
N VAL A 110 -22.07 -65.24 -23.16
CA VAL A 110 -22.42 -64.10 -24.01
C VAL A 110 -23.86 -64.26 -24.51
N HIS A 111 -24.71 -63.29 -24.15
CA HIS A 111 -26.12 -63.23 -24.48
C HIS A 111 -26.34 -62.21 -25.60
N VAL A 112 -26.44 -62.66 -26.85
CA VAL A 112 -26.68 -61.78 -28.01
C VAL A 112 -28.18 -61.59 -28.21
N VAL A 113 -28.68 -60.36 -28.06
CA VAL A 113 -30.10 -60.08 -28.27
C VAL A 113 -30.46 -60.19 -29.77
N PRO A 114 -31.55 -60.91 -30.14
CA PRO A 114 -31.81 -61.26 -31.53
C PRO A 114 -32.44 -60.12 -32.35
N ARG A 115 -33.06 -59.13 -31.71
CA ARG A 115 -33.73 -57.98 -32.36
C ARG A 115 -33.79 -56.76 -31.43
N MET A 116 -33.92 -55.57 -32.02
CA MET A 116 -34.19 -54.33 -31.27
C MET A 116 -35.59 -54.36 -30.63
N ASP A 117 -35.76 -53.63 -29.53
CA ASP A 117 -37.07 -53.24 -29.01
C ASP A 117 -37.42 -51.80 -29.41
N GLU A 118 -38.51 -51.24 -28.86
CA GLU A 118 -38.95 -49.86 -29.14
C GLU A 118 -37.93 -48.79 -28.74
N HIS A 119 -36.94 -49.14 -27.90
CA HIS A 119 -35.82 -48.30 -27.45
C HIS A 119 -34.49 -48.71 -28.12
N GLY A 120 -34.55 -49.49 -29.21
CA GLY A 120 -33.39 -49.89 -30.02
C GLY A 120 -32.58 -51.05 -29.43
N TRP A 121 -31.31 -51.16 -29.83
CA TRP A 121 -30.42 -52.22 -29.30
C TRP A 121 -30.09 -52.03 -27.82
N GLN A 122 -30.10 -50.80 -27.33
CA GLN A 122 -29.79 -50.54 -25.92
C GLN A 122 -30.92 -50.99 -25.01
N GLY A 123 -32.19 -50.70 -25.36
CA GLY A 123 -33.34 -51.21 -24.62
C GLY A 123 -33.37 -52.74 -24.59
N ALA A 124 -33.19 -53.38 -25.75
CA ALA A 124 -33.23 -54.84 -25.84
C ALA A 124 -32.17 -55.51 -24.94
N ARG A 125 -30.96 -54.95 -24.89
CA ARG A 125 -29.89 -55.44 -24.00
C ARG A 125 -30.20 -55.21 -22.52
N LEU A 126 -30.81 -54.07 -22.16
CA LEU A 126 -31.19 -53.80 -20.78
C LEU A 126 -32.32 -54.73 -20.32
N THR A 127 -33.30 -54.99 -21.17
CA THR A 127 -34.37 -55.98 -20.89
C THR A 127 -33.79 -57.35 -20.59
N ARG A 128 -32.89 -57.86 -21.45
CA ARG A 128 -32.23 -59.16 -21.21
C ARG A 128 -31.31 -59.15 -19.99
N LEU A 129 -30.66 -58.02 -19.68
CA LEU A 129 -29.89 -57.85 -18.46
C LEU A 129 -30.80 -57.98 -17.22
N ASP A 130 -31.96 -57.33 -17.22
CA ASP A 130 -32.91 -57.41 -16.10
C ASP A 130 -33.47 -58.82 -15.91
N GLU A 131 -33.74 -59.55 -17.01
CA GLU A 131 -34.10 -60.97 -16.95
C GLU A 131 -32.99 -61.80 -16.26
N LEU A 132 -31.74 -61.63 -16.67
CA LEU A 132 -30.60 -62.34 -16.07
C LEU A 132 -30.40 -61.97 -14.60
N MET A 133 -30.59 -60.70 -14.23
CA MET A 133 -30.51 -60.26 -12.83
C MET A 133 -31.60 -60.91 -11.96
N ASN A 134 -32.76 -61.25 -12.54
CA ASN A 134 -33.82 -62.01 -11.86
C ASN A 134 -33.55 -63.53 -11.84
N GLU A 135 -32.99 -64.08 -12.92
CA GLU A 135 -32.65 -65.50 -13.06
C GLU A 135 -31.44 -65.91 -12.19
N LEU A 136 -30.55 -64.96 -11.85
CA LEU A 136 -29.31 -65.18 -11.12
C LEU A 136 -29.33 -64.44 -9.76
N PRO A 137 -29.88 -65.06 -8.69
CA PRO A 137 -29.94 -64.45 -7.36
C PRO A 137 -28.55 -64.03 -6.86
N GLY A 138 -28.43 -62.79 -6.38
CA GLY A 138 -27.17 -62.24 -5.88
C GLY A 138 -26.21 -61.74 -6.97
N ALA A 139 -26.63 -61.74 -8.24
CA ALA A 139 -25.83 -61.17 -9.32
C ALA A 139 -25.55 -59.68 -9.10
N PHE A 140 -24.35 -59.26 -9.50
CA PHE A 140 -23.89 -57.89 -9.41
C PHE A 140 -23.86 -57.24 -10.80
N TRP A 141 -24.42 -56.04 -10.90
CA TRP A 141 -24.36 -55.24 -12.12
C TRP A 141 -23.40 -54.05 -11.94
N PRO A 142 -22.27 -53.99 -12.67
CA PRO A 142 -21.28 -52.90 -12.53
C PRO A 142 -21.80 -51.50 -12.87
N ARG A 143 -22.82 -51.37 -13.74
CA ARG A 143 -23.52 -50.11 -14.06
C ARG A 143 -22.60 -48.96 -14.50
N GLN A 144 -21.77 -49.17 -15.53
CA GLN A 144 -20.71 -48.22 -15.91
C GLN A 144 -21.15 -46.74 -16.05
N TYR A 145 -22.38 -46.45 -16.47
CA TYR A 145 -22.82 -45.07 -16.74
C TYR A 145 -23.22 -44.29 -15.48
N ALA A 146 -23.60 -44.97 -14.41
CA ALA A 146 -24.11 -44.36 -13.18
C ALA A 146 -23.26 -44.69 -11.95
N ASN A 147 -22.33 -45.64 -12.04
CA ASN A 147 -21.49 -46.03 -10.92
C ASN A 147 -20.38 -44.97 -10.67
N PRO A 148 -20.32 -44.36 -9.47
CA PRO A 148 -19.33 -43.33 -9.14
C PRO A 148 -17.89 -43.86 -9.09
N GLU A 149 -17.71 -45.19 -8.97
CA GLU A 149 -16.39 -45.81 -9.05
C GLU A 149 -15.79 -45.76 -10.46
N ASN A 150 -16.60 -45.49 -11.51
CA ASN A 150 -16.09 -45.29 -12.87
C ASN A 150 -15.18 -44.06 -12.97
N PRO A 151 -15.62 -42.82 -12.66
CA PRO A 151 -14.71 -41.68 -12.60
C PRO A 151 -13.59 -41.86 -11.57
N ALA A 152 -13.84 -42.52 -10.44
CA ALA A 152 -12.81 -42.77 -9.43
C ALA A 152 -11.62 -43.59 -9.96
N ALA A 153 -11.87 -44.55 -10.86
CA ALA A 153 -10.85 -45.39 -11.47
C ALA A 153 -9.73 -44.59 -12.19
N TYR A 154 -10.06 -43.39 -12.67
CA TYR A 154 -9.14 -42.56 -13.44
C TYR A 154 -8.30 -41.60 -12.58
N ARG A 155 -8.49 -41.58 -11.26
CA ARG A 155 -7.60 -40.88 -10.34
C ARG A 155 -6.16 -41.42 -10.43
N ALA A 156 -6.01 -42.73 -10.60
CA ALA A 156 -4.71 -43.36 -10.83
C ALA A 156 -4.06 -42.88 -12.14
N LEU A 157 -4.84 -42.73 -13.21
CA LEU A 157 -4.36 -42.20 -14.50
C LEU A 157 -3.84 -40.77 -14.36
N ALA A 158 -4.56 -39.90 -13.64
CA ALA A 158 -4.10 -38.55 -13.34
C ALA A 158 -2.79 -38.55 -12.51
N GLY A 159 -2.69 -39.47 -11.54
CA GLY A 159 -1.47 -39.66 -10.75
C GLY A 159 -0.27 -40.07 -11.58
N GLU A 160 -0.46 -40.97 -12.56
CA GLU A 160 0.58 -41.36 -13.52
C GLU A 160 1.01 -40.16 -14.37
N LEU A 161 0.05 -39.42 -14.94
CA LEU A 161 0.35 -38.23 -15.75
C LEU A 161 1.16 -37.17 -14.99
N ALA A 162 0.80 -36.91 -13.74
CA ALA A 162 1.51 -35.97 -12.88
C ALA A 162 2.88 -36.49 -12.39
N ALA A 163 3.14 -37.80 -12.50
CA ALA A 163 4.46 -38.37 -12.22
C ALA A 163 5.34 -38.36 -13.48
N ASP A 164 4.73 -38.56 -14.65
CA ASP A 164 5.40 -38.60 -15.94
C ASP A 164 5.78 -37.19 -16.46
N LEU A 165 4.99 -36.16 -16.12
CA LEU A 165 5.17 -34.77 -16.53
C LEU A 165 5.05 -33.81 -15.34
N GLU A 166 5.96 -32.83 -15.26
CA GLU A 166 5.96 -31.77 -14.23
C GLU A 166 4.74 -30.84 -14.38
N ASP A 167 4.40 -30.47 -15.62
CA ASP A 167 3.27 -29.59 -15.94
C ASP A 167 2.51 -30.08 -17.18
N ILE A 168 1.21 -29.80 -17.22
CA ILE A 168 0.29 -30.10 -18.32
C ILE A 168 -0.63 -28.89 -18.53
N ASP A 169 -0.54 -28.26 -19.69
CA ASP A 169 -1.37 -27.10 -20.03
C ASP A 169 -2.77 -27.51 -20.49
N THR A 170 -2.85 -28.63 -21.24
CA THR A 170 -4.11 -29.10 -21.83
C THR A 170 -4.18 -30.63 -21.84
N ILE A 171 -5.31 -31.17 -21.39
CA ILE A 171 -5.67 -32.58 -21.54
C ILE A 171 -6.85 -32.73 -22.50
N VAL A 172 -6.71 -33.63 -23.47
CA VAL A 172 -7.71 -33.94 -24.49
C VAL A 172 -8.18 -35.37 -24.32
N GLY A 173 -9.48 -35.59 -24.21
CA GLY A 173 -10.01 -36.94 -24.06
C GLY A 173 -11.40 -37.10 -24.66
N SER A 174 -11.72 -38.32 -25.07
CA SER A 174 -13.05 -38.65 -25.53
C SER A 174 -14.08 -38.67 -24.40
N VAL A 175 -15.32 -38.31 -24.74
CA VAL A 175 -16.45 -38.33 -23.83
C VAL A 175 -17.43 -39.40 -24.27
N GLY A 176 -17.80 -40.27 -23.33
CA GLY A 176 -18.74 -41.37 -23.54
C GLY A 176 -19.52 -41.64 -22.26
N SER A 177 -18.96 -42.44 -21.35
CA SER A 177 -19.54 -42.69 -20.03
C SER A 177 -19.30 -41.56 -19.01
N GLY A 178 -18.69 -40.43 -19.40
CA GLY A 178 -18.25 -39.35 -18.51
C GLY A 178 -17.01 -39.68 -17.66
N GLY A 179 -16.87 -40.91 -17.18
CA GLY A 179 -15.86 -41.28 -16.17
C GLY A 179 -14.40 -40.97 -16.52
N SER A 180 -13.95 -41.25 -17.74
CA SER A 180 -12.54 -41.04 -18.16
C SER A 180 -12.07 -39.61 -17.98
N LEU A 181 -12.64 -38.71 -18.80
CA LEU A 181 -12.15 -37.36 -18.90
C LEU A 181 -12.46 -36.60 -17.60
N CYS A 182 -13.69 -36.72 -17.08
CA CYS A 182 -14.08 -36.04 -15.84
C CYS A 182 -13.29 -36.57 -14.63
N GLY A 183 -13.07 -37.89 -14.52
CA GLY A 183 -12.28 -38.47 -13.43
C GLY A 183 -10.81 -38.04 -13.46
N THR A 184 -10.20 -38.08 -14.65
CA THR A 184 -8.82 -37.63 -14.85
C THR A 184 -8.68 -36.13 -14.60
N ALA A 185 -9.55 -35.32 -15.20
CA ALA A 185 -9.55 -33.86 -15.09
C ALA A 185 -9.75 -33.39 -13.64
N ARG A 186 -10.71 -33.98 -12.92
CA ARG A 186 -10.96 -33.66 -11.51
C ARG A 186 -9.71 -33.87 -10.66
N ALA A 187 -9.07 -35.02 -10.81
CA ALA A 187 -7.86 -35.36 -10.06
C ALA A 187 -6.64 -34.52 -10.48
N LEU A 188 -6.48 -34.19 -11.77
CA LEU A 188 -5.41 -33.30 -12.23
C LEU A 188 -5.58 -31.88 -11.70
N ARG A 189 -6.80 -31.33 -11.70
CA ARG A 189 -7.08 -29.97 -11.21
C ARG A 189 -6.79 -29.76 -9.72
N GLU A 190 -6.68 -30.84 -8.94
CA GLU A 190 -6.22 -30.74 -7.54
C GLU A 190 -4.74 -30.32 -7.44
N ARG A 191 -3.92 -30.63 -8.46
CA ARG A 191 -2.48 -30.29 -8.50
C ARG A 191 -2.17 -29.19 -9.51
N LEU A 192 -2.86 -29.22 -10.64
CA LEU A 192 -2.71 -28.31 -11.78
C LEU A 192 -4.05 -27.57 -11.99
N PRO A 193 -4.39 -26.59 -11.14
CA PRO A 193 -5.70 -25.91 -11.20
C PRO A 193 -5.94 -25.17 -12.52
N GLY A 194 -4.86 -24.88 -13.26
CA GLY A 194 -4.87 -24.22 -14.55
C GLY A 194 -4.85 -25.14 -15.77
N VAL A 195 -5.14 -26.45 -15.68
CA VAL A 195 -5.17 -27.35 -16.86
C VAL A 195 -6.45 -27.17 -17.71
N THR A 196 -6.31 -27.09 -19.05
CA THR A 196 -7.46 -27.06 -20.00
C THR A 196 -7.97 -28.46 -20.16
N VAL A 197 -9.27 -28.65 -20.14
CA VAL A 197 -9.91 -29.94 -20.37
C VAL A 197 -10.72 -29.86 -21.66
N VAL A 198 -10.26 -30.57 -22.68
CA VAL A 198 -10.90 -30.61 -24.00
C VAL A 198 -11.60 -31.95 -24.18
N GLY A 199 -12.93 -31.90 -24.25
CA GLY A 199 -13.79 -33.04 -24.57
C GLY A 199 -13.86 -33.28 -26.07
N VAL A 200 -13.75 -34.54 -26.48
CA VAL A 200 -14.01 -34.97 -27.85
C VAL A 200 -15.26 -35.83 -27.85
N ASP A 201 -16.25 -35.45 -28.64
CA ASP A 201 -17.53 -36.12 -28.84
C ASP A 201 -17.77 -36.34 -30.35
N CYS A 202 -18.86 -37.01 -30.72
CA CYS A 202 -19.21 -37.25 -32.11
C CYS A 202 -20.51 -36.52 -32.53
N VAL A 203 -20.61 -36.21 -33.81
CA VAL A 203 -21.85 -35.65 -34.39
C VAL A 203 -22.99 -36.66 -34.20
N GLY A 204 -24.09 -36.20 -33.59
CA GLY A 204 -25.26 -37.05 -33.29
C GLY A 204 -25.22 -37.72 -31.91
N SER A 205 -24.37 -37.25 -31.00
CA SER A 205 -24.28 -37.65 -29.59
C SER A 205 -24.94 -36.61 -28.68
N VAL A 206 -25.81 -37.02 -27.76
CA VAL A 206 -26.59 -36.07 -26.93
C VAL A 206 -25.79 -35.43 -25.80
N LEU A 207 -24.53 -35.87 -25.58
CA LEU A 207 -23.74 -35.55 -24.39
C LEU A 207 -23.57 -34.04 -24.15
N PHE A 208 -23.58 -33.23 -25.20
CA PHE A 208 -23.42 -31.77 -25.14
C PHE A 208 -24.54 -31.01 -25.85
N GLY A 209 -25.76 -31.57 -25.85
CA GLY A 209 -26.96 -30.92 -26.35
C GLY A 209 -27.18 -31.03 -27.87
N GLN A 210 -26.53 -31.98 -28.54
CA GLN A 210 -26.82 -32.29 -29.95
C GLN A 210 -28.03 -33.25 -30.05
N PRO A 211 -28.77 -33.24 -31.18
CA PRO A 211 -29.84 -34.20 -31.41
C PRO A 211 -29.27 -35.63 -31.55
N ASP A 212 -29.96 -36.61 -30.96
CA ASP A 212 -29.56 -38.02 -31.09
C ASP A 212 -29.68 -38.50 -32.55
N ARG A 213 -28.62 -39.12 -33.07
CA ARG A 213 -28.64 -39.80 -34.38
C ARG A 213 -28.27 -41.28 -34.19
N PRO A 214 -29.25 -42.19 -34.17
CA PRO A 214 -29.02 -43.60 -33.82
C PRO A 214 -28.22 -44.40 -34.87
N ARG A 215 -27.93 -43.83 -36.04
CA ARG A 215 -27.18 -44.50 -37.15
C ARG A 215 -25.71 -44.09 -37.24
N ARG A 216 -25.13 -43.49 -36.20
CA ARG A 216 -23.70 -43.14 -36.13
C ARG A 216 -22.82 -44.39 -36.25
N LEU A 217 -21.74 -44.30 -37.04
CA LEU A 217 -20.84 -45.43 -37.33
C LEU A 217 -19.67 -45.51 -36.34
N GLN A 218 -19.29 -44.39 -35.73
CA GLN A 218 -18.33 -44.36 -34.64
C GLN A 218 -18.82 -45.21 -33.46
N SER A 219 -18.01 -46.19 -33.04
CA SER A 219 -18.25 -46.97 -31.83
C SER A 219 -17.26 -46.58 -30.73
N GLY A 220 -17.70 -46.65 -29.47
CA GLY A 220 -16.88 -46.27 -28.31
C GLY A 220 -16.82 -44.76 -28.01
N LEU A 221 -17.39 -43.90 -28.87
CA LEU A 221 -17.44 -42.45 -28.74
C LEU A 221 -18.88 -41.94 -28.87
N GLY A 222 -19.28 -41.01 -28.00
CA GLY A 222 -20.62 -40.45 -27.94
C GLY A 222 -21.69 -41.37 -27.34
N ASN A 223 -22.86 -40.81 -27.07
CA ASN A 223 -23.96 -41.54 -26.40
C ASN A 223 -25.34 -40.99 -26.80
N SER A 224 -26.38 -41.83 -26.63
CA SER A 224 -27.80 -41.45 -26.82
C SER A 224 -28.47 -41.00 -25.52
N LEU A 225 -27.77 -41.11 -24.39
CA LEU A 225 -28.20 -40.68 -23.06
C LEU A 225 -27.06 -39.92 -22.39
N VAL A 226 -27.39 -38.89 -21.61
CA VAL A 226 -26.41 -38.15 -20.79
C VAL A 226 -26.16 -38.93 -19.50
N PRO A 227 -24.97 -39.52 -19.29
CA PRO A 227 -24.69 -40.30 -18.10
C PRO A 227 -24.47 -39.39 -16.89
N PRO A 228 -24.93 -39.76 -15.67
CA PRO A 228 -24.67 -39.00 -14.44
C PRO A 228 -23.19 -38.78 -14.13
N ASN A 229 -22.32 -39.64 -14.65
CA ASN A 229 -20.87 -39.53 -14.50
C ASN A 229 -20.24 -38.40 -15.36
N LEU A 230 -20.98 -37.79 -16.30
CA LEU A 230 -20.51 -36.65 -17.08
C LEU A 230 -20.74 -35.35 -16.29
N ASP A 231 -19.65 -34.72 -15.89
CA ASP A 231 -19.64 -33.43 -15.22
C ASP A 231 -19.17 -32.36 -16.21
N HIS A 232 -20.13 -31.61 -16.78
CA HIS A 232 -19.85 -30.56 -17.75
C HIS A 232 -19.01 -29.42 -17.19
N SER A 233 -19.04 -29.17 -15.87
CA SER A 233 -18.25 -28.09 -15.24
C SER A 233 -16.73 -28.33 -15.29
N LEU A 234 -16.32 -29.55 -15.61
CA LEU A 234 -14.92 -29.93 -15.76
C LEU A 234 -14.39 -29.77 -17.18
N ILE A 235 -15.24 -29.50 -18.17
CA ILE A 235 -14.86 -29.47 -19.59
C ILE A 235 -14.87 -28.02 -20.06
N ASP A 236 -13.73 -27.53 -20.54
CA ASP A 236 -13.56 -26.13 -20.96
C ASP A 236 -13.84 -25.94 -22.46
N GLU A 237 -13.66 -26.98 -23.25
CA GLU A 237 -13.90 -26.97 -24.70
C GLU A 237 -14.39 -28.33 -25.15
N VAL A 238 -15.35 -28.37 -26.06
CA VAL A 238 -15.84 -29.62 -26.67
C VAL A 238 -15.75 -29.56 -28.19
N HIS A 239 -15.28 -30.64 -28.79
CA HIS A 239 -15.27 -30.85 -30.24
C HIS A 239 -16.22 -31.97 -30.63
N TRP A 240 -16.89 -31.83 -31.77
CA TRP A 240 -17.66 -32.90 -32.41
C TRP A 240 -17.08 -33.26 -33.76
N LEU A 241 -16.81 -34.53 -34.00
CA LEU A 241 -16.38 -35.03 -35.31
C LEU A 241 -17.46 -35.93 -35.92
N ASN A 242 -17.67 -35.83 -37.23
CA ASN A 242 -18.49 -36.80 -37.95
C ASN A 242 -17.70 -38.09 -38.24
N ASP A 243 -18.38 -39.12 -38.76
CA ASP A 243 -17.79 -40.44 -38.97
C ASP A 243 -16.59 -40.41 -39.93
N ARG A 244 -16.66 -39.61 -41.01
CA ARG A 244 -15.55 -39.47 -41.97
C ARG A 244 -14.33 -38.82 -41.33
N GLU A 245 -14.53 -37.72 -40.60
CA GLU A 245 -13.46 -36.97 -39.96
C GLU A 245 -12.74 -37.80 -38.89
N ALA A 246 -13.49 -38.55 -38.09
CA ALA A 246 -12.94 -39.48 -37.10
C ALA A 246 -12.12 -40.61 -37.76
N PHE A 247 -12.65 -41.23 -38.81
CA PHE A 247 -11.99 -42.39 -39.43
C PHE A 247 -10.76 -41.97 -40.26
N GLU A 248 -10.82 -40.83 -40.96
CA GLU A 248 -9.64 -40.21 -41.60
C GLU A 248 -8.53 -39.94 -40.58
N ALA A 249 -8.89 -39.36 -39.44
CA ALA A 249 -7.91 -39.09 -38.38
C ALA A 249 -7.32 -40.37 -37.76
N THR A 250 -8.10 -41.46 -37.73
CA THR A 250 -7.64 -42.77 -37.27
C THR A 250 -6.59 -43.37 -38.19
N ARG A 251 -6.81 -43.29 -39.51
CA ARG A 251 -5.83 -43.72 -40.51
C ARG A 251 -4.60 -42.81 -40.52
N ALA A 252 -4.80 -41.50 -40.34
CA ALA A 252 -3.72 -40.52 -40.20
C ALA A 252 -2.83 -40.83 -39.00
N LEU A 253 -3.41 -41.12 -37.83
CA LEU A 253 -2.67 -41.48 -36.62
C LEU A 253 -1.75 -42.70 -36.85
N ALA A 254 -2.27 -43.75 -37.49
CA ALA A 254 -1.48 -44.92 -37.84
C ALA A 254 -0.35 -44.59 -38.85
N ARG A 255 -0.64 -43.75 -39.85
CA ARG A 255 0.33 -43.37 -40.89
C ARG A 255 1.44 -42.45 -40.37
N GLU A 256 1.08 -41.46 -39.55
CA GLU A 256 1.95 -40.35 -39.15
C GLU A 256 2.76 -40.69 -37.89
N GLU A 257 2.10 -41.25 -36.87
CA GLU A 257 2.69 -41.53 -35.56
C GLU A 257 2.98 -43.03 -35.35
N LYS A 258 2.61 -43.90 -36.30
CA LYS A 258 2.79 -45.37 -36.22
C LYS A 258 2.03 -46.02 -35.06
N LEU A 259 0.95 -45.38 -34.62
CA LEU A 259 0.06 -45.89 -33.57
C LEU A 259 -1.21 -46.48 -34.22
N PHE A 260 -1.32 -47.80 -34.22
CA PHE A 260 -2.49 -48.50 -34.77
C PHE A 260 -3.63 -48.56 -33.74
N ALA A 261 -4.43 -47.49 -33.71
CA ALA A 261 -5.48 -47.26 -32.70
C ALA A 261 -6.91 -47.27 -33.29
N GLY A 262 -7.91 -47.19 -32.42
CA GLY A 262 -9.33 -47.10 -32.78
C GLY A 262 -9.81 -45.67 -33.11
N ASN A 263 -11.07 -45.54 -33.55
CA ASN A 263 -11.63 -44.24 -33.96
C ASN A 263 -11.74 -43.22 -32.83
N THR A 264 -11.84 -43.70 -31.59
CA THR A 264 -11.83 -42.85 -30.41
C THR A 264 -10.49 -42.12 -30.28
N SER A 265 -9.39 -42.88 -30.36
CA SER A 265 -8.02 -42.35 -30.34
C SER A 265 -7.73 -41.46 -31.55
N GLY A 266 -8.22 -41.85 -32.74
CA GLY A 266 -8.11 -41.03 -33.96
C GLY A 266 -8.79 -39.65 -33.82
N SER A 267 -9.97 -39.60 -33.20
CA SER A 267 -10.69 -38.34 -32.96
C SER A 267 -9.93 -37.42 -32.00
N VAL A 268 -9.36 -37.98 -30.93
CA VAL A 268 -8.49 -37.23 -30.00
C VAL A 268 -7.25 -36.71 -30.72
N TYR A 269 -6.60 -37.53 -31.55
CA TYR A 269 -5.44 -37.12 -32.35
C TYR A 269 -5.76 -35.95 -33.30
N ARG A 270 -6.94 -35.94 -33.92
CA ARG A 270 -7.37 -34.84 -34.79
C ARG A 270 -7.46 -33.51 -34.04
N VAL A 271 -7.97 -33.53 -32.82
CA VAL A 271 -8.11 -32.34 -31.97
C VAL A 271 -6.73 -31.91 -31.44
N LEU A 272 -5.91 -32.85 -30.97
CA LEU A 272 -4.53 -32.57 -30.54
C LEU A 272 -3.71 -31.85 -31.61
N THR A 273 -3.74 -32.35 -32.85
CA THR A 273 -2.94 -31.78 -33.95
C THR A 273 -3.39 -30.37 -34.29
N TRP A 274 -4.68 -30.06 -34.18
CA TRP A 274 -5.19 -28.70 -34.40
C TRP A 274 -4.83 -27.74 -33.26
N LEU A 275 -4.98 -28.17 -32.00
CA LEU A 275 -4.58 -27.37 -30.83
C LEU A 275 -3.09 -27.07 -30.86
N ALA A 276 -2.25 -28.06 -31.16
CA ALA A 276 -0.81 -27.90 -31.28
C ALA A 276 -0.41 -26.91 -32.39
N GLY A 277 -1.21 -26.80 -33.45
CA GLY A 277 -1.00 -25.82 -34.53
C GLY A 277 -1.22 -24.36 -34.12
N ARG A 278 -1.89 -24.13 -32.97
CA ARG A 278 -2.29 -22.81 -32.47
C ARG A 278 -1.66 -22.43 -31.14
N ALA A 279 -1.11 -23.40 -30.43
CA ALA A 279 -0.44 -23.17 -29.14
C ALA A 279 0.88 -22.40 -29.30
N GLU A 280 1.27 -21.73 -28.21
CA GLU A 280 2.54 -21.04 -28.07
C GLU A 280 3.69 -22.04 -27.83
N PRO A 281 4.93 -21.73 -28.26
CA PRO A 281 6.09 -22.56 -27.96
C PRO A 281 6.23 -22.81 -26.45
N GLY A 282 6.58 -24.04 -26.07
CA GLY A 282 6.67 -24.49 -24.67
C GLY A 282 5.39 -25.11 -24.11
N THR A 283 4.24 -24.97 -24.78
CA THR A 283 2.97 -25.57 -24.34
C THR A 283 3.03 -27.10 -24.36
N ARG A 284 2.50 -27.75 -23.32
CA ARG A 284 2.37 -29.21 -23.17
C ARG A 284 0.92 -29.66 -23.28
N ILE A 285 0.63 -30.48 -24.28
CA ILE A 285 -0.71 -31.00 -24.58
C ILE A 285 -0.71 -32.53 -24.50
N VAL A 286 -1.61 -33.12 -23.72
CA VAL A 286 -1.72 -34.57 -23.53
C VAL A 286 -3.05 -35.07 -24.06
N GLY A 287 -3.07 -36.11 -24.90
CA GLY A 287 -4.28 -36.83 -25.28
C GLY A 287 -4.38 -38.24 -24.71
N ILE A 288 -5.58 -38.64 -24.30
CA ILE A 288 -5.86 -40.00 -23.80
C ILE A 288 -6.29 -40.90 -24.96
N PHE A 289 -5.55 -41.98 -25.22
CA PHE A 289 -5.78 -42.88 -26.35
C PHE A 289 -6.33 -44.24 -25.85
N PRO A 290 -7.67 -44.43 -25.86
CA PRO A 290 -8.32 -45.49 -25.09
C PRO A 290 -8.27 -46.90 -25.69
N ASP A 291 -8.12 -47.03 -27.00
CA ASP A 291 -8.46 -48.24 -27.75
C ASP A 291 -7.49 -48.60 -28.89
N ARG A 292 -7.26 -49.91 -29.07
CA ARG A 292 -6.43 -50.46 -30.14
C ARG A 292 -7.20 -50.57 -31.44
N GLY A 293 -6.49 -50.57 -32.57
CA GLY A 293 -7.08 -50.63 -33.90
C GLY A 293 -7.56 -52.01 -34.36
N ASP A 294 -7.21 -53.10 -33.65
CA ASP A 294 -7.57 -54.48 -34.02
C ASP A 294 -9.09 -54.66 -34.17
N ARG A 295 -9.86 -54.14 -33.23
CA ARG A 295 -11.34 -54.17 -33.25
C ARG A 295 -11.97 -53.39 -34.41
N TYR A 296 -11.19 -52.50 -35.04
CA TYR A 296 -11.64 -51.57 -36.07
C TYR A 296 -11.07 -51.88 -37.45
N ALA A 297 -10.39 -53.03 -37.60
CA ALA A 297 -9.78 -53.46 -38.86
C ALA A 297 -10.80 -53.56 -40.00
N GLU A 298 -11.99 -54.10 -39.71
CA GLU A 298 -13.10 -54.25 -40.67
C GLU A 298 -13.99 -53.00 -40.78
N THR A 299 -13.67 -51.91 -40.06
CA THR A 299 -14.48 -50.67 -40.06
C THR A 299 -13.63 -49.44 -40.38
N ALA A 300 -13.09 -48.74 -39.36
CA ALA A 300 -12.36 -47.50 -39.54
C ALA A 300 -11.11 -47.64 -40.43
N HIS A 301 -10.51 -48.83 -40.48
CA HIS A 301 -9.35 -49.14 -41.32
C HIS A 301 -9.68 -49.88 -42.63
N SER A 302 -10.97 -50.14 -42.94
CA SER A 302 -11.39 -50.88 -44.14
C SER A 302 -11.91 -49.96 -45.25
N GLU A 303 -11.25 -49.94 -46.41
CA GLU A 303 -11.70 -49.15 -47.56
C GLU A 303 -13.03 -49.63 -48.14
N GLU A 304 -13.26 -50.95 -48.12
CA GLU A 304 -14.52 -51.57 -48.54
C GLU A 304 -15.68 -51.08 -47.66
N TYR A 305 -15.51 -51.10 -46.34
CA TYR A 305 -16.51 -50.59 -45.40
C TYR A 305 -16.83 -49.11 -45.63
N TRP A 306 -15.82 -48.30 -45.95
CA TRP A 306 -16.01 -46.88 -46.23
C TRP A 306 -16.85 -46.65 -47.49
N ALA A 307 -16.60 -47.43 -48.54
CA ALA A 307 -17.38 -47.38 -49.78
C ALA A 307 -18.83 -47.84 -49.54
N GLU A 308 -19.03 -48.96 -48.85
CA GLU A 308 -20.37 -49.51 -48.53
C GLU A 308 -21.22 -48.55 -47.69
N ARG A 309 -20.60 -47.78 -46.80
CA ARG A 309 -21.29 -46.84 -45.90
C ARG A 309 -21.38 -45.41 -46.43
N GLY A 310 -20.87 -45.14 -47.64
CA GLY A 310 -20.91 -43.80 -48.24
C GLY A 310 -20.15 -42.76 -47.42
N LEU A 311 -19.06 -43.14 -46.74
CA LEU A 311 -18.30 -42.19 -45.90
C LEU A 311 -17.69 -41.05 -46.72
N GLY A 312 -17.43 -41.27 -48.02
CA GLY A 312 -16.95 -40.23 -48.94
C GLY A 312 -17.92 -39.06 -49.14
N ASP A 313 -19.21 -39.26 -48.88
CA ASP A 313 -20.27 -38.25 -49.08
C ASP A 313 -20.43 -37.33 -47.85
N LEU A 314 -19.88 -37.71 -46.69
CA LEU A 314 -19.92 -36.89 -45.49
C LEU A 314 -18.96 -35.70 -45.60
N PRO A 315 -19.29 -34.54 -44.98
CA PRO A 315 -18.40 -33.39 -44.94
C PRO A 315 -17.01 -33.73 -44.34
N LEU A 316 -15.96 -33.10 -44.86
CA LEU A 316 -14.60 -33.19 -44.31
C LEU A 316 -14.05 -31.80 -44.04
N ALA A 317 -14.12 -31.35 -42.79
CA ALA A 317 -13.56 -30.06 -42.41
C ALA A 317 -12.05 -30.16 -42.12
N ARG A 318 -11.26 -29.24 -42.68
CA ARG A 318 -9.81 -29.14 -42.42
C ARG A 318 -9.50 -28.49 -41.06
N ALA A 319 -10.41 -27.67 -40.55
CA ALA A 319 -10.35 -27.02 -39.25
C ALA A 319 -11.77 -26.98 -38.65
N PRO A 320 -11.93 -27.01 -37.32
CA PRO A 320 -13.23 -26.98 -36.69
C PRO A 320 -13.88 -25.60 -36.77
N LYS A 321 -15.21 -25.56 -36.95
CA LYS A 321 -16.01 -24.33 -36.88
C LYS A 321 -16.43 -24.04 -35.44
N ARG A 322 -16.22 -22.82 -34.94
CA ARG A 322 -16.75 -22.40 -33.62
C ARG A 322 -18.27 -22.25 -33.68
N VAL A 323 -18.98 -22.77 -32.68
CA VAL A 323 -20.44 -22.68 -32.56
C VAL A 323 -20.88 -22.18 -31.17
N THR A 324 -22.10 -21.67 -31.08
CA THR A 324 -22.74 -21.24 -29.82
C THR A 324 -23.58 -22.38 -29.22
N PRO A 325 -23.90 -22.34 -27.90
CA PRO A 325 -24.82 -23.30 -27.28
C PRO A 325 -26.14 -23.46 -28.05
N GLY A 326 -26.64 -24.70 -28.13
CA GLY A 326 -27.88 -25.03 -28.88
C GLY A 326 -27.71 -25.18 -30.40
N THR A 327 -26.54 -24.88 -30.96
CA THR A 327 -26.29 -25.08 -32.41
C THR A 327 -26.10 -26.56 -32.73
N ALA A 328 -26.97 -27.12 -33.59
CA ALA A 328 -26.78 -28.47 -34.13
C ALA A 328 -25.63 -28.49 -35.16
N VAL A 329 -24.74 -29.48 -35.06
CA VAL A 329 -23.55 -29.61 -35.92
C VAL A 329 -23.60 -30.86 -36.80
N SER A 330 -22.93 -30.81 -37.96
CA SER A 330 -22.88 -31.92 -38.95
C SER A 330 -21.47 -32.26 -39.43
N SER A 331 -20.47 -31.49 -39.02
CA SER A 331 -19.06 -31.62 -39.38
C SER A 331 -18.21 -31.09 -38.22
N TRP A 332 -16.89 -31.20 -38.34
CA TRP A 332 -15.98 -30.84 -37.27
C TRP A 332 -16.22 -29.41 -36.78
N SER A 333 -16.66 -29.32 -35.54
CA SER A 333 -17.07 -28.08 -34.89
C SER A 333 -16.61 -28.10 -33.44
N TYR A 334 -16.50 -26.92 -32.82
CA TYR A 334 -16.13 -26.81 -31.41
C TYR A 334 -16.88 -25.70 -30.70
N ARG A 335 -17.01 -25.85 -29.38
CA ARG A 335 -17.59 -24.87 -28.47
C ARG A 335 -16.68 -24.76 -27.25
N VAL A 336 -16.40 -23.53 -26.84
CA VAL A 336 -15.75 -23.24 -25.55
C VAL A 336 -16.87 -23.12 -24.52
N GLU A 337 -16.80 -23.90 -23.45
CA GLU A 337 -17.72 -23.81 -22.32
C GLU A 337 -17.38 -22.57 -21.49
N GLU A 338 -18.41 -21.83 -21.08
CA GLU A 338 -18.23 -20.76 -20.11
C GLU A 338 -17.98 -21.39 -18.74
N SER A 339 -16.95 -20.95 -18.01
CA SER A 339 -16.46 -21.60 -16.78
C SER A 339 -17.47 -21.68 -15.63
N GLY A 340 -18.67 -21.12 -15.81
CA GLY A 340 -19.70 -20.97 -14.78
C GLY A 340 -19.27 -20.07 -13.62
N ARG A 341 -18.03 -19.55 -13.63
CA ARG A 341 -17.47 -18.68 -12.59
C ARG A 341 -17.73 -17.21 -12.95
N PRO A 342 -18.11 -16.38 -11.98
CA PRO A 342 -18.18 -14.93 -12.18
C PRO A 342 -16.85 -14.38 -12.71
N PRO A 343 -16.87 -13.50 -13.74
CA PRO A 343 -15.66 -12.92 -14.26
C PRO A 343 -15.00 -12.01 -13.22
N LEU A 344 -13.68 -11.82 -13.34
CA LEU A 344 -12.91 -11.00 -12.40
C LEU A 344 -13.14 -9.52 -12.66
N PHE A 345 -13.25 -8.77 -11.57
CA PHE A 345 -13.14 -7.33 -11.58
C PHE A 345 -11.91 -6.95 -10.74
N VAL A 346 -10.89 -6.40 -11.40
CA VAL A 346 -9.60 -6.11 -10.77
C VAL A 346 -9.53 -4.63 -10.37
N PHE A 347 -9.26 -4.36 -9.10
CA PHE A 347 -8.89 -3.04 -8.61
C PHE A 347 -7.37 -2.98 -8.39
N VAL A 348 -6.71 -2.04 -9.07
CA VAL A 348 -5.28 -1.75 -8.85
C VAL A 348 -5.17 -0.73 -7.73
N GLU A 349 -4.88 -1.20 -6.53
CA GLU A 349 -4.88 -0.39 -5.30
C GLU A 349 -6.21 0.35 -5.06
N SER A 350 -6.30 1.03 -3.92
CA SER A 350 -7.50 1.76 -3.52
C SER A 350 -7.12 3.06 -2.79
N ASN A 351 -8.07 3.99 -2.70
CA ASN A 351 -7.96 5.03 -1.68
C ASN A 351 -8.10 4.43 -0.28
N THR A 352 -7.66 5.18 0.73
CA THR A 352 -7.68 4.77 2.15
C THR A 352 -8.82 5.40 2.93
N THR A 353 -9.69 6.17 2.27
CA THR A 353 -10.82 6.90 2.87
C THR A 353 -12.12 6.09 2.86
N GLY A 354 -12.08 4.83 2.43
CA GLY A 354 -13.18 3.85 2.54
C GLY A 354 -14.06 3.69 1.29
N SER A 355 -14.06 4.64 0.35
CA SER A 355 -14.88 4.51 -0.86
C SER A 355 -14.42 3.39 -1.80
N GLY A 356 -13.13 3.04 -1.78
CA GLY A 356 -12.66 1.88 -2.54
C GLY A 356 -13.12 0.53 -2.01
N MET A 357 -13.35 0.38 -0.69
CA MET A 357 -13.94 -0.85 -0.14
C MET A 357 -15.40 -1.01 -0.59
N ARG A 358 -16.14 0.11 -0.68
CA ARG A 358 -17.47 0.14 -1.29
C ARG A 358 -17.43 -0.21 -2.78
N ALA A 359 -16.43 0.26 -3.53
CA ALA A 359 -16.30 -0.10 -4.96
C ALA A 359 -16.06 -1.61 -5.16
N LEU A 360 -15.23 -2.24 -4.32
CA LEU A 360 -15.05 -3.70 -4.31
C LEU A 360 -16.38 -4.44 -4.02
N THR A 361 -17.15 -3.92 -3.08
CA THR A 361 -18.47 -4.47 -2.72
C THR A 361 -19.46 -4.32 -3.88
N ALA A 362 -19.50 -3.16 -4.54
CA ALA A 362 -20.35 -2.92 -5.71
C ALA A 362 -20.03 -3.87 -6.87
N ALA A 363 -18.75 -4.16 -7.13
CA ALA A 363 -18.37 -5.17 -8.13
C ALA A 363 -18.91 -6.56 -7.79
N ARG A 364 -18.82 -6.98 -6.53
CA ARG A 364 -19.39 -8.26 -6.09
C ARG A 364 -20.91 -8.28 -6.24
N ASP A 365 -21.60 -7.23 -5.81
CA ASP A 365 -23.06 -7.14 -5.85
C ASP A 365 -23.59 -7.11 -7.30
N LEU A 366 -22.77 -6.63 -8.25
CA LEU A 366 -23.02 -6.70 -9.69
C LEU A 366 -22.71 -8.07 -10.32
N GLY A 367 -22.31 -9.06 -9.52
CA GLY A 367 -22.05 -10.43 -9.95
C GLY A 367 -20.63 -10.69 -10.46
N TYR A 368 -19.65 -9.87 -10.07
CA TYR A 368 -18.23 -10.10 -10.38
C TYR A 368 -17.48 -10.74 -9.20
N ARG A 369 -16.36 -11.41 -9.51
CA ARG A 369 -15.37 -11.76 -8.49
C ARG A 369 -14.40 -10.60 -8.31
N ALA A 370 -14.60 -9.81 -7.26
CA ALA A 370 -13.74 -8.67 -6.96
C ALA A 370 -12.34 -9.12 -6.52
N VAL A 371 -11.31 -8.50 -7.09
CA VAL A 371 -9.89 -8.72 -6.77
C VAL A 371 -9.23 -7.39 -6.49
N LEU A 372 -8.47 -7.28 -5.39
CA LEU A 372 -7.61 -6.15 -5.09
C LEU A 372 -6.15 -6.53 -5.33
N ALA A 373 -5.51 -5.94 -6.33
CA ALA A 373 -4.07 -6.01 -6.54
C ALA A 373 -3.38 -4.92 -5.72
N THR A 374 -2.52 -5.31 -4.76
CA THR A 374 -1.85 -4.35 -3.86
C THR A 374 -0.50 -4.83 -3.35
N GLY A 375 0.43 -3.91 -3.12
CA GLY A 375 1.69 -4.23 -2.46
C GLY A 375 1.60 -4.31 -0.92
N ARG A 376 0.52 -3.80 -0.31
CA ARG A 376 0.35 -3.69 1.15
C ARG A 376 -1.13 -3.84 1.57
N PRO A 377 -1.65 -5.07 1.66
CA PRO A 377 -3.04 -5.33 2.03
C PRO A 377 -3.46 -4.68 3.37
N GLU A 378 -2.55 -4.63 4.34
CA GLU A 378 -2.75 -4.08 5.68
C GLU A 378 -3.09 -2.59 5.70
N ARG A 379 -2.89 -1.89 4.58
CA ARG A 379 -3.24 -0.47 4.40
C ARG A 379 -4.76 -0.25 4.37
N TYR A 380 -5.55 -1.27 4.00
CA TYR A 380 -6.98 -1.13 3.71
C TYR A 380 -7.85 -1.70 4.83
N ARG A 381 -8.26 -0.82 5.75
CA ARG A 381 -9.22 -1.18 6.81
C ARG A 381 -10.55 -1.65 6.18
N GLY A 382 -11.07 -2.78 6.63
CA GLY A 382 -12.34 -3.35 6.15
C GLY A 382 -12.23 -4.21 4.89
N LEU A 383 -11.03 -4.48 4.37
CA LEU A 383 -10.82 -5.30 3.17
C LEU A 383 -11.46 -6.69 3.28
N ASP A 384 -11.27 -7.38 4.40
CA ASP A 384 -11.83 -8.73 4.61
C ASP A 384 -13.37 -8.75 4.51
N ALA A 385 -14.03 -7.68 4.96
CA ALA A 385 -15.49 -7.57 4.91
C ALA A 385 -16.05 -7.42 3.48
N THR A 386 -15.21 -7.02 2.51
CA THR A 386 -15.62 -6.93 1.10
C THR A 386 -15.78 -8.31 0.46
N GLY A 387 -15.07 -9.33 0.97
CA GLY A 387 -14.97 -10.65 0.35
C GLY A 387 -14.14 -10.67 -0.93
N ALA A 388 -13.41 -9.58 -1.24
CA ALA A 388 -12.51 -9.54 -2.39
C ALA A 388 -11.29 -10.42 -2.19
N ALA A 389 -10.86 -11.10 -3.25
CA ALA A 389 -9.57 -11.80 -3.24
C ALA A 389 -8.43 -10.78 -3.30
N VAL A 390 -7.31 -11.08 -2.64
CA VAL A 390 -6.14 -10.19 -2.59
C VAL A 390 -5.01 -10.80 -3.42
N VAL A 391 -4.45 -9.99 -4.31
CA VAL A 391 -3.27 -10.33 -5.12
C VAL A 391 -2.13 -9.42 -4.68
N THR A 392 -1.14 -10.00 -4.00
CA THR A 392 0.00 -9.22 -3.51
C THR A 392 1.08 -9.12 -4.59
N CYS A 393 1.37 -7.90 -5.05
CA CYS A 393 2.42 -7.63 -6.05
C CYS A 393 2.96 -6.20 -5.92
N ASP A 394 4.11 -5.91 -6.54
CA ASP A 394 4.57 -4.52 -6.67
C ASP A 394 3.72 -3.81 -7.73
N THR A 395 2.77 -3.00 -7.27
CA THR A 395 1.84 -2.23 -8.10
C THR A 395 2.50 -1.01 -8.76
N ASN A 396 3.73 -0.67 -8.39
CA ASN A 396 4.52 0.37 -9.06
C ASN A 396 5.33 -0.20 -10.24
N ASP A 397 5.45 -1.52 -10.36
CA ASP A 397 6.03 -2.20 -11.52
C ASP A 397 4.90 -2.78 -12.39
N HIS A 398 4.73 -2.20 -13.57
CA HIS A 398 3.70 -2.60 -14.53
C HIS A 398 3.82 -4.07 -14.96
N ARG A 399 5.04 -4.59 -15.10
CA ARG A 399 5.26 -5.99 -15.47
C ARG A 399 4.84 -6.92 -14.34
N ALA A 400 5.23 -6.61 -13.11
CA ALA A 400 4.87 -7.39 -11.93
C ALA A 400 3.34 -7.39 -11.71
N LEU A 401 2.70 -6.23 -11.84
CA LEU A 401 1.24 -6.10 -11.79
C LEU A 401 0.55 -6.98 -12.85
N ARG A 402 0.99 -6.88 -14.11
CA ARG A 402 0.43 -7.67 -15.22
C ARG A 402 0.58 -9.17 -14.99
N GLU A 403 1.76 -9.62 -14.58
CA GLU A 403 2.03 -11.03 -14.29
C GLU A 403 1.16 -11.54 -13.14
N ALA A 404 1.03 -10.77 -12.05
CA ALA A 404 0.22 -11.14 -10.90
C ALA A 404 -1.29 -11.19 -11.22
N VAL A 405 -1.81 -10.21 -11.97
CA VAL A 405 -3.22 -10.20 -12.40
C VAL A 405 -3.51 -11.35 -13.37
N THR A 406 -2.59 -11.63 -14.31
CA THR A 406 -2.73 -12.75 -15.25
C THR A 406 -2.73 -14.09 -14.50
N ALA A 407 -1.83 -14.27 -13.52
CA ALA A 407 -1.79 -15.46 -12.69
C ALA A 407 -3.06 -15.64 -11.84
N ALA A 408 -3.59 -14.55 -11.27
CA ALA A 408 -4.80 -14.57 -10.45
C ALA A 408 -6.08 -14.82 -11.27
N ALA A 409 -6.14 -14.29 -12.49
CA ALA A 409 -7.20 -14.60 -13.44
C ALA A 409 -7.14 -16.06 -13.87
N GLY A 410 -5.94 -16.59 -14.13
CA GLY A 410 -5.74 -17.92 -14.69
C GLY A 410 -6.47 -18.04 -16.02
N ARG A 411 -7.62 -18.71 -16.02
CA ARG A 411 -8.49 -18.92 -17.20
C ARG A 411 -9.81 -18.13 -17.13
N ASP A 412 -10.09 -17.52 -16.00
CA ASP A 412 -11.29 -16.72 -15.84
C ASP A 412 -11.15 -15.43 -16.66
N VAL A 413 -12.26 -14.93 -17.19
CA VAL A 413 -12.28 -13.66 -17.93
C VAL A 413 -12.07 -12.51 -16.94
N VAL A 414 -11.08 -11.66 -17.21
CA VAL A 414 -11.00 -10.33 -16.56
C VAL A 414 -12.01 -9.44 -17.27
N ALA A 415 -13.13 -9.14 -16.60
CA ALA A 415 -14.18 -8.29 -17.17
C ALA A 415 -13.81 -6.80 -17.12
N ALA A 416 -13.01 -6.39 -16.15
CA ALA A 416 -12.66 -4.99 -15.95
C ALA A 416 -11.38 -4.84 -15.11
N VAL A 417 -10.69 -3.72 -15.33
CA VAL A 417 -9.64 -3.20 -14.47
C VAL A 417 -9.98 -1.76 -14.11
N SER A 418 -9.92 -1.42 -12.83
CA SER A 418 -10.17 -0.06 -12.35
C SER A 418 -9.30 0.29 -11.14
N THR A 419 -9.43 1.50 -10.64
CA THR A 419 -8.84 1.92 -9.37
C THR A 419 -9.65 3.06 -8.77
N THR A 420 -9.60 3.18 -7.45
CA THR A 420 -10.09 4.36 -6.72
C THR A 420 -8.93 5.19 -6.14
N SER A 421 -7.68 4.77 -6.38
CA SER A 421 -6.48 5.47 -5.95
C SER A 421 -5.96 6.39 -7.04
N GLU A 422 -5.78 7.66 -6.72
CA GLU A 422 -5.24 8.66 -7.64
C GLU A 422 -3.84 8.32 -8.15
N PHE A 423 -3.00 7.74 -7.28
CA PHE A 423 -1.63 7.34 -7.61
C PHE A 423 -1.51 6.21 -8.64
N TYR A 424 -2.59 5.45 -8.89
CA TYR A 424 -2.56 4.25 -9.74
C TYR A 424 -3.46 4.35 -10.96
N LEU A 425 -4.00 5.53 -11.26
CA LEU A 425 -4.87 5.76 -12.43
C LEU A 425 -4.18 5.38 -13.75
N ILE A 426 -2.90 5.77 -13.92
CA ILE A 426 -2.12 5.44 -15.12
C ILE A 426 -1.89 3.92 -15.21
N ALA A 427 -1.55 3.27 -14.10
CA ALA A 427 -1.30 1.82 -14.06
C ALA A 427 -2.56 1.02 -14.41
N ALA A 428 -3.70 1.38 -13.81
CA ALA A 428 -4.99 0.76 -14.11
C ALA A 428 -5.40 0.97 -15.57
N ALA A 429 -5.29 2.19 -16.09
CA ALA A 429 -5.61 2.51 -17.49
C ALA A 429 -4.74 1.73 -18.49
N ARG A 430 -3.43 1.62 -18.23
CA ARG A 430 -2.51 0.83 -19.07
C ARG A 430 -2.86 -0.65 -19.06
N LEU A 431 -3.07 -1.22 -17.87
CA LEU A 431 -3.41 -2.65 -17.76
C LEU A 431 -4.76 -2.95 -18.42
N ALA A 432 -5.76 -2.09 -18.23
CA ALA A 432 -7.06 -2.23 -18.89
C ALA A 432 -6.93 -2.21 -20.43
N ALA A 433 -6.19 -1.24 -20.97
CA ALA A 433 -5.94 -1.13 -22.41
C ALA A 433 -5.19 -2.34 -22.98
N GLU A 434 -4.17 -2.85 -22.28
CA GLU A 434 -3.42 -4.04 -22.68
C GLU A 434 -4.29 -5.30 -22.72
N LEU A 435 -5.29 -5.39 -21.84
CA LEU A 435 -6.26 -6.48 -21.81
C LEU A 435 -7.44 -6.28 -22.77
N GLY A 436 -7.46 -5.18 -23.54
CA GLY A 436 -8.55 -4.85 -24.47
C GLY A 436 -9.86 -4.48 -23.78
N LEU A 437 -9.80 -3.96 -22.55
CA LEU A 437 -10.95 -3.57 -21.73
C LEU A 437 -11.23 -2.07 -21.85
N PRO A 438 -12.47 -1.63 -21.54
CA PRO A 438 -12.79 -0.20 -21.46
C PRO A 438 -11.84 0.53 -20.50
N ALA A 439 -11.19 1.58 -21.00
CA ALA A 439 -10.20 2.34 -20.26
C ALA A 439 -10.17 3.80 -20.72
N ALA A 440 -9.86 4.70 -19.80
CA ALA A 440 -9.41 6.04 -20.18
C ALA A 440 -8.02 5.95 -20.84
N ASP A 441 -7.70 6.89 -21.75
CA ASP A 441 -6.37 6.96 -22.34
C ASP A 441 -5.31 7.22 -21.25
N ALA A 442 -4.34 6.32 -21.11
CA ALA A 442 -3.31 6.43 -20.10
C ALA A 442 -2.43 7.68 -20.29
N GLY A 443 -2.29 8.18 -21.52
CA GLY A 443 -1.61 9.44 -21.83
C GLY A 443 -2.38 10.65 -21.31
N ALA A 444 -3.69 10.70 -21.56
CA ALA A 444 -4.61 11.72 -21.07
C ALA A 444 -4.65 11.76 -19.53
N VAL A 445 -4.75 10.59 -18.90
CA VAL A 445 -4.66 10.45 -17.44
C VAL A 445 -3.33 11.00 -16.92
N GLY A 446 -2.23 10.68 -17.61
CA GLY A 446 -0.90 11.20 -17.28
C GLY A 446 -0.78 12.72 -17.39
N ARG A 447 -1.33 13.33 -18.45
CA ARG A 447 -1.39 14.79 -18.62
C ARG A 447 -2.19 15.48 -17.52
N CYS A 448 -3.29 14.87 -17.06
CA CYS A 448 -4.08 15.42 -15.96
C CYS A 448 -3.32 15.36 -14.62
N ARG A 449 -2.62 14.25 -14.35
CA ARG A 449 -1.90 14.02 -13.09
C ARG A 449 -0.61 14.83 -12.95
N ASP A 450 0.08 15.10 -14.05
CA ASP A 450 1.25 16.00 -14.05
C ASP A 450 0.77 17.44 -14.29
N LYS A 451 0.71 18.23 -13.21
CA LYS A 451 0.22 19.60 -13.25
C LYS A 451 1.03 20.48 -14.20
N SER A 452 2.32 20.20 -14.46
CA SER A 452 3.05 21.00 -15.47
C SER A 452 2.53 20.71 -16.88
N LEU A 453 2.35 19.42 -17.22
CA LEU A 453 1.82 19.02 -18.52
C LEU A 453 0.37 19.48 -18.71
N LEU A 454 -0.44 19.42 -17.64
CA LEU A 454 -1.80 19.97 -17.66
C LEU A 454 -1.77 21.44 -18.04
N ARG A 455 -0.94 22.25 -17.36
CA ARG A 455 -0.84 23.68 -17.64
C ARG A 455 -0.39 24.01 -19.05
N GLU A 456 0.63 23.32 -19.55
CA GLU A 456 1.10 23.47 -20.93
C GLU A 456 0.00 23.13 -21.93
N THR A 457 -0.73 22.04 -21.69
CA THR A 457 -1.81 21.57 -22.58
C THR A 457 -2.98 22.56 -22.63
N LEU A 458 -3.42 23.05 -21.47
CA LEU A 458 -4.50 24.05 -21.39
C LEU A 458 -4.08 25.38 -22.01
N ALA A 459 -2.83 25.80 -21.86
CA ALA A 459 -2.32 27.03 -22.47
C ALA A 459 -2.33 26.93 -24.00
N ALA A 460 -1.90 25.79 -24.55
CA ALA A 460 -1.92 25.54 -25.99
C ALA A 460 -3.35 25.52 -26.57
N ALA A 461 -4.33 25.09 -25.77
CA ALA A 461 -5.74 25.08 -26.14
C ALA A 461 -6.47 26.41 -25.86
N GLY A 462 -5.82 27.39 -25.24
CA GLY A 462 -6.44 28.66 -24.85
C GLY A 462 -7.47 28.53 -23.71
N VAL A 463 -7.43 27.44 -22.94
CA VAL A 463 -8.33 27.23 -21.79
C VAL A 463 -7.83 28.06 -20.61
N ARG A 464 -8.75 28.82 -19.99
CA ARG A 464 -8.41 29.73 -18.88
C ARG A 464 -7.93 28.95 -17.65
N GLN A 465 -6.84 29.42 -17.07
CA GLN A 465 -6.15 28.81 -15.94
C GLN A 465 -5.24 29.86 -15.24
N PRO A 466 -4.72 29.59 -14.03
CA PRO A 466 -3.77 30.48 -13.38
C PRO A 466 -2.50 30.74 -14.21
N GLU A 467 -1.98 31.96 -14.12
CA GLU A 467 -0.61 32.23 -14.55
C GLU A 467 0.35 31.40 -13.69
N HIS A 468 1.31 30.73 -14.30
CA HIS A 468 2.14 29.75 -13.62
C HIS A 468 3.58 29.70 -14.15
N ARG A 469 4.47 29.13 -13.35
CA ARG A 469 5.84 28.77 -13.70
C ARG A 469 6.20 27.42 -13.06
N VAL A 470 6.94 26.60 -13.79
CA VAL A 470 7.47 25.32 -13.29
C VAL A 470 8.96 25.48 -13.05
N VAL A 471 9.43 25.09 -11.87
CA VAL A 471 10.82 25.29 -11.43
C VAL A 471 11.35 24.05 -10.72
N THR A 472 12.68 23.91 -10.70
CA THR A 472 13.37 22.75 -10.11
C THR A 472 14.40 23.15 -9.04
N GLY A 473 14.36 24.41 -8.58
CA GLY A 473 15.25 24.92 -7.54
C GLY A 473 14.63 26.04 -6.70
N PRO A 474 15.05 26.21 -5.42
CA PRO A 474 14.50 27.25 -4.53
C PRO A 474 14.68 28.69 -5.04
N ASP A 475 15.84 29.01 -5.62
CA ASP A 475 16.10 30.35 -6.16
C ASP A 475 15.24 30.65 -7.39
N ALA A 476 15.06 29.67 -8.28
CA ALA A 476 14.14 29.78 -9.39
C ALA A 476 12.68 29.95 -8.93
N ALA A 477 12.29 29.34 -7.81
CA ALA A 477 10.97 29.54 -7.22
C ALA A 477 10.76 30.97 -6.69
N ARG A 478 11.81 31.58 -6.11
CA ARG A 478 11.80 33.00 -5.70
C ARG A 478 11.56 33.92 -6.89
N GLU A 479 12.29 33.70 -7.99
CA GLU A 479 12.14 34.48 -9.22
C GLU A 479 10.77 34.27 -9.87
N ALA A 480 10.29 33.03 -9.90
CA ALA A 480 8.97 32.69 -10.41
C ALA A 480 7.84 33.38 -9.61
N ALA A 481 7.93 33.41 -8.28
CA ALA A 481 6.95 34.08 -7.43
C ALA A 481 6.91 35.60 -7.71
N ALA A 482 8.08 36.22 -7.93
CA ALA A 482 8.15 37.63 -8.31
C ALA A 482 7.55 37.90 -9.70
N ALA A 483 7.71 36.98 -10.66
CA ALA A 483 7.18 37.11 -12.01
C ALA A 483 5.66 36.91 -12.07
N VAL A 484 5.13 35.91 -11.36
CA VAL A 484 3.70 35.55 -11.37
C VAL A 484 2.86 36.52 -10.51
N GLY A 485 3.46 37.07 -9.45
CA GLY A 485 2.87 38.04 -8.52
C GLY A 485 2.49 37.42 -7.17
N LEU A 486 2.65 38.21 -6.10
CA LEU A 486 2.31 37.83 -4.72
C LEU A 486 0.94 38.39 -4.29
N PRO A 487 0.17 37.68 -3.44
CA PRO A 487 0.44 36.32 -2.96
C PRO A 487 0.35 35.27 -4.08
N CYS A 488 1.15 34.20 -3.96
CA CYS A 488 1.18 33.10 -4.92
C CYS A 488 0.92 31.75 -4.25
N VAL A 489 0.62 30.72 -5.03
CA VAL A 489 0.47 29.33 -4.58
C VAL A 489 1.68 28.53 -5.04
N VAL A 490 2.31 27.80 -4.12
CA VAL A 490 3.46 26.92 -4.41
C VAL A 490 3.09 25.49 -4.05
N LYS A 491 3.20 24.58 -5.01
CA LYS A 491 2.78 23.17 -4.88
C LYS A 491 3.62 22.19 -5.70
N PRO A 492 3.67 20.89 -5.34
CA PRO A 492 4.26 19.86 -6.19
C PRO A 492 3.47 19.68 -7.49
N VAL A 493 4.15 19.22 -8.55
CA VAL A 493 3.49 18.96 -9.84
C VAL A 493 2.71 17.65 -9.90
N ASP A 494 2.99 16.68 -9.04
CA ASP A 494 2.55 15.27 -9.20
C ASP A 494 1.92 14.61 -7.95
N ASP A 495 1.73 15.38 -6.87
CA ASP A 495 1.14 14.88 -5.61
C ASP A 495 -0.39 15.06 -5.55
N SER A 496 -1.01 14.60 -4.46
CA SER A 496 -2.47 14.58 -4.22
C SER A 496 -2.83 15.05 -2.79
N GLY A 497 -4.10 15.42 -2.58
CA GLY A 497 -4.68 15.68 -1.24
C GLY A 497 -4.27 17.00 -0.60
N SER A 498 -3.96 18.01 -1.41
CA SER A 498 -3.41 19.31 -0.96
C SER A 498 -2.08 19.21 -0.20
N THR A 499 -1.39 18.07 -0.31
CA THR A 499 -0.07 17.86 0.30
C THR A 499 0.93 18.85 -0.27
N ASN A 500 1.63 19.57 0.62
CA ASN A 500 2.62 20.59 0.25
C ASN A 500 2.09 21.72 -0.66
N VAL A 501 0.81 22.07 -0.55
CA VAL A 501 0.23 23.27 -1.18
C VAL A 501 0.24 24.43 -0.18
N LEU A 502 0.90 25.52 -0.52
CA LEU A 502 1.05 26.68 0.38
C LEU A 502 0.77 28.00 -0.33
N ARG A 503 -0.05 28.85 0.30
CA ARG A 503 -0.14 30.28 -0.01
C ARG A 503 1.11 30.99 0.53
N CYS A 504 1.89 31.57 -0.38
CA CYS A 504 3.13 32.28 -0.08
C CYS A 504 2.89 33.78 -0.19
N GLU A 505 3.12 34.50 0.91
CA GLU A 505 2.98 35.96 0.99
C GLU A 505 4.27 36.67 0.53
N SER A 506 5.42 35.98 0.65
CA SER A 506 6.72 36.48 0.22
C SER A 506 7.42 35.54 -0.76
N ALA A 507 8.36 36.08 -1.56
CA ALA A 507 9.22 35.27 -2.41
C ALA A 507 10.19 34.38 -1.58
N GLY A 508 10.43 34.71 -0.31
CA GLY A 508 11.15 33.86 0.63
C GLY A 508 10.35 32.62 1.02
N ASP A 509 9.05 32.78 1.26
CA ASP A 509 8.13 31.68 1.57
C ASP A 509 8.09 30.68 0.41
N ALA A 510 8.02 31.20 -0.82
CA ALA A 510 8.02 30.39 -2.04
C ALA A 510 9.30 29.56 -2.19
N ALA A 511 10.47 30.15 -1.93
CA ALA A 511 11.75 29.44 -1.96
C ALA A 511 11.82 28.34 -0.89
N ALA A 512 11.41 28.65 0.34
CA ALA A 512 11.39 27.69 1.44
C ALA A 512 10.40 26.53 1.19
N GLN A 513 9.24 26.81 0.59
CA GLN A 513 8.28 25.77 0.21
C GLN A 513 8.81 24.90 -0.93
N ALA A 514 9.47 25.51 -1.93
CA ALA A 514 10.10 24.77 -3.01
C ALA A 514 11.19 23.83 -2.49
N GLU A 515 12.02 24.26 -1.54
CA GLU A 515 13.02 23.41 -0.89
C GLU A 515 12.39 22.18 -0.23
N ARG A 516 11.29 22.38 0.52
CA ARG A 516 10.53 21.28 1.14
C ARG A 516 9.99 20.28 0.11
N ILE A 517 9.38 20.77 -0.97
CA ILE A 517 8.84 19.92 -2.05
C ILE A 517 9.96 19.13 -2.74
N LEU A 518 11.07 19.78 -3.08
CA LEU A 518 12.20 19.17 -3.83
C LEU A 518 13.00 18.14 -3.01
N ALA A 519 12.92 18.23 -1.67
CA ALA A 519 13.49 17.26 -0.74
C ALA A 519 12.72 15.93 -0.73
N VAL A 520 11.43 15.93 -1.09
CA VAL A 520 10.64 14.71 -1.24
C VAL A 520 11.07 14.02 -2.54
N THR A 521 11.61 12.80 -2.42
CA THR A 521 12.07 12.00 -3.58
C THR A 521 11.14 10.84 -3.91
N ARG A 522 10.31 10.42 -2.95
CA ARG A 522 9.25 9.41 -3.11
C ARG A 522 7.99 9.85 -2.40
N ASN A 523 6.84 9.64 -3.02
CA ASN A 523 5.54 9.95 -2.43
C ASN A 523 5.09 8.88 -1.40
N VAL A 524 3.91 9.08 -0.80
CA VAL A 524 3.33 8.17 0.20
C VAL A 524 3.03 6.75 -0.31
N ARG A 525 3.07 6.53 -1.63
CA ARG A 525 2.94 5.22 -2.29
C ARG A 525 4.28 4.63 -2.73
N GLY A 526 5.40 5.30 -2.42
CA GLY A 526 6.75 4.87 -2.77
C GLY A 526 7.14 5.16 -4.22
N GLN A 527 6.29 5.85 -4.99
CA GLN A 527 6.58 6.24 -6.37
C GLN A 527 7.57 7.40 -6.39
N ALA A 528 8.46 7.42 -7.39
CA ALA A 528 9.39 8.52 -7.57
C ALA A 528 8.63 9.81 -7.92
N THR A 529 8.96 10.90 -7.23
CA THR A 529 8.39 12.21 -7.51
C THR A 529 9.10 12.87 -8.70
N ARG A 530 8.43 13.80 -9.38
CA ARG A 530 9.02 14.60 -10.47
C ARG A 530 10.10 15.57 -10.02
N ARG A 531 10.15 15.89 -8.71
CA ARG A 531 11.08 16.87 -8.12
C ARG A 531 11.02 18.21 -8.87
N ALA A 532 9.80 18.66 -9.10
CA ALA A 532 9.49 19.95 -9.71
C ALA A 532 8.37 20.63 -8.92
N VAL A 533 8.39 21.96 -8.94
CA VAL A 533 7.51 22.84 -8.18
C VAL A 533 6.75 23.71 -9.15
N LEU A 534 5.45 23.84 -8.91
CA LEU A 534 4.56 24.74 -9.63
C LEU A 534 4.31 25.97 -8.76
N VAL A 535 4.63 27.15 -9.30
CA VAL A 535 4.37 28.46 -8.70
C VAL A 535 3.28 29.14 -9.51
N GLU A 536 2.14 29.45 -8.88
CA GLU A 536 0.94 29.95 -9.55
C GLU A 536 0.40 31.24 -8.93
N ARG A 537 -0.28 32.05 -9.75
CA ARG A 537 -1.01 33.21 -9.25
C ARG A 537 -2.13 32.72 -8.35
N LEU A 538 -2.27 33.34 -7.18
CA LEU A 538 -3.40 33.06 -6.31
C LEU A 538 -4.70 33.53 -6.99
N LEU A 539 -5.63 32.60 -7.13
CA LEU A 539 -7.00 32.85 -7.57
C LEU A 539 -7.91 32.98 -6.35
N ASP A 540 -8.20 34.22 -5.94
CA ASP A 540 -9.03 34.56 -4.76
C ASP A 540 -10.55 34.57 -5.07
N GLN A 541 -10.97 33.68 -5.97
CA GLN A 541 -12.37 33.55 -6.37
C GLN A 541 -13.05 32.34 -5.69
N PRO A 542 -14.40 32.32 -5.64
CA PRO A 542 -15.15 31.15 -5.19
C PRO A 542 -14.75 29.88 -5.96
N GLU A 543 -14.69 28.77 -5.23
CA GLU A 543 -14.22 27.48 -5.73
C GLU A 543 -15.39 26.52 -5.90
N TYR A 544 -15.35 25.78 -7.01
CA TYR A 544 -16.31 24.76 -7.36
C TYR A 544 -15.58 23.52 -7.87
N SER A 545 -16.26 22.39 -7.85
CA SER A 545 -15.87 21.26 -8.70
C SER A 545 -16.98 20.90 -9.67
N VAL A 546 -16.59 20.54 -10.89
CA VAL A 546 -17.51 20.11 -11.95
C VAL A 546 -17.27 18.62 -12.16
N GLU A 547 -18.29 17.83 -11.87
CA GLU A 547 -18.24 16.37 -11.98
C GLU A 547 -18.77 15.96 -13.36
N MET A 548 -17.91 15.36 -14.17
CA MET A 548 -18.24 14.91 -15.53
C MET A 548 -18.05 13.41 -15.65
N PHE A 549 -18.78 12.78 -16.57
CA PHE A 549 -18.60 11.37 -16.91
C PHE A 549 -18.63 11.19 -18.43
N GLY A 550 -17.53 10.65 -18.98
CA GLY A 550 -17.40 10.31 -20.38
C GLY A 550 -17.95 8.90 -20.67
N ALA A 551 -18.96 8.79 -21.51
CA ALA A 551 -19.49 7.51 -22.00
C ALA A 551 -19.97 7.66 -23.46
N GLY A 552 -19.67 6.67 -24.30
CA GLY A 552 -20.09 6.69 -25.71
C GLY A 552 -19.50 7.83 -26.56
N GLY A 553 -18.37 8.42 -26.13
CA GLY A 553 -17.75 9.56 -26.79
C GLY A 553 -18.31 10.93 -26.38
N GLU A 554 -19.26 10.99 -25.44
CA GLU A 554 -19.82 12.24 -24.93
C GLU A 554 -19.45 12.48 -23.46
N GLN A 555 -19.09 13.73 -23.14
CA GLN A 555 -18.87 14.18 -21.76
C GLN A 555 -20.16 14.73 -21.15
N ARG A 556 -20.77 13.95 -20.26
CA ARG A 556 -22.02 14.31 -19.56
C ARG A 556 -21.72 14.98 -18.22
N LEU A 557 -22.38 16.10 -17.95
CA LEU A 557 -22.38 16.75 -16.64
C LEU A 557 -23.19 15.91 -15.65
N LEU A 558 -22.59 15.59 -14.51
CA LEU A 558 -23.28 14.96 -13.39
C LEU A 558 -23.82 16.03 -12.44
N GLY A 559 -22.99 17.01 -12.10
CA GLY A 559 -23.35 18.11 -11.21
C GLY A 559 -22.16 19.03 -10.92
N ILE A 560 -22.47 20.20 -10.37
CA ILE A 560 -21.49 21.18 -9.91
C ILE A 560 -21.58 21.24 -8.39
N VAL A 561 -20.43 21.18 -7.72
CA VAL A 561 -20.31 21.16 -6.26
C VAL A 561 -19.69 22.48 -5.81
N GLU A 562 -20.32 23.14 -4.84
CA GLU A 562 -19.75 24.31 -4.16
C GLU A 562 -18.68 23.83 -3.17
N LYS A 563 -17.49 24.45 -3.19
CA LYS A 563 -16.34 24.05 -2.37
C LYS A 563 -15.94 25.20 -1.45
N THR A 564 -15.73 24.89 -0.17
CA THR A 564 -15.15 25.83 0.79
C THR A 564 -13.82 25.29 1.29
N VAL A 565 -12.80 26.13 1.33
CA VAL A 565 -11.45 25.82 1.83
C VAL A 565 -11.07 26.76 2.98
N THR A 566 -10.04 26.41 3.74
CA THR A 566 -9.47 27.29 4.76
C THR A 566 -8.88 28.57 4.14
N PRO A 567 -8.90 29.73 4.84
CA PRO A 567 -8.46 31.02 4.30
C PRO A 567 -6.94 31.16 4.09
N GLY A 568 -6.13 30.24 4.61
CA GLY A 568 -4.67 30.22 4.44
C GLY A 568 -3.91 29.95 5.74
N PRO A 569 -2.60 29.62 5.66
CA PRO A 569 -1.81 29.51 4.44
C PRO A 569 -2.05 28.20 3.66
N HIS A 570 -2.83 27.26 4.23
CA HIS A 570 -3.25 26.01 3.59
C HIS A 570 -4.65 26.14 2.98
N PHE A 571 -4.94 25.27 2.01
CA PHE A 571 -6.23 25.19 1.32
C PHE A 571 -6.94 23.86 1.65
N VAL A 572 -7.20 23.63 2.94
CA VAL A 572 -7.89 22.42 3.38
C VAL A 572 -9.38 22.58 3.15
N GLU A 573 -9.96 21.64 2.42
CA GLU A 573 -11.40 21.58 2.20
C GLU A 573 -12.17 21.45 3.52
N THR A 574 -13.12 22.35 3.74
CA THR A 574 -13.93 22.42 4.95
C THR A 574 -15.39 22.05 4.69
N ARG A 575 -15.92 22.33 3.49
CA ARG A 575 -17.33 22.06 3.14
C ARG A 575 -17.51 21.75 1.65
N HIS A 576 -18.48 20.87 1.35
CA HIS A 576 -19.03 20.70 0.01
C HIS A 576 -20.56 20.77 0.03
N ILE A 577 -21.17 21.40 -0.97
CA ILE A 577 -22.62 21.43 -1.17
C ILE A 577 -22.95 21.05 -2.62
N LEU A 578 -23.91 20.14 -2.79
CA LEU A 578 -24.39 19.64 -4.07
C LEU A 578 -25.93 19.69 -4.12
N PRO A 579 -26.54 20.19 -5.21
CA PRO A 579 -25.91 20.96 -6.28
C PRO A 579 -25.44 22.34 -5.78
N ALA A 580 -24.49 22.97 -6.48
CA ALA A 580 -24.10 24.35 -6.24
C ALA A 580 -25.24 25.31 -6.59
N ASP A 581 -25.45 26.34 -5.75
CA ASP A 581 -26.49 27.35 -5.95
C ASP A 581 -25.97 28.48 -6.85
N LEU A 582 -26.18 28.34 -8.16
CA LEU A 582 -25.56 29.17 -9.19
C LEU A 582 -26.56 29.61 -10.27
N PRO A 583 -26.38 30.81 -10.86
CA PRO A 583 -27.09 31.19 -12.08
C PRO A 583 -26.83 30.18 -13.22
N ALA A 584 -27.84 29.89 -14.02
CA ALA A 584 -27.76 28.93 -15.12
C ALA A 584 -26.65 29.25 -16.14
N GLU A 585 -26.40 30.55 -16.39
CA GLU A 585 -25.33 31.01 -17.29
C GLU A 585 -23.94 30.67 -16.75
N ALA A 586 -23.69 30.92 -15.46
CA ALA A 586 -22.43 30.58 -14.80
C ALA A 586 -22.19 29.05 -14.77
N ALA A 587 -23.24 28.27 -14.51
CA ALA A 587 -23.16 26.81 -14.57
C ALA A 587 -22.85 26.31 -15.98
N ALA A 588 -23.47 26.89 -17.01
CA ALA A 588 -23.22 26.55 -18.41
C ALA A 588 -21.79 26.92 -18.85
N GLU A 589 -21.29 28.10 -18.45
CA GLU A 589 -19.94 28.55 -18.75
C GLU A 589 -18.88 27.63 -18.12
N MET A 590 -19.03 27.28 -16.83
CA MET A 590 -18.12 26.35 -16.16
C MET A 590 -18.14 24.98 -16.83
N THR A 591 -19.32 24.47 -17.16
CA THR A 591 -19.47 23.17 -17.84
C THR A 591 -18.80 23.18 -19.21
N ALA A 592 -18.97 24.25 -20.00
CA ALA A 592 -18.32 24.41 -21.29
C ALA A 592 -16.79 24.47 -21.14
N THR A 593 -16.30 25.30 -20.22
CA THR A 593 -14.85 25.44 -19.95
C THR A 593 -14.22 24.11 -19.53
N VAL A 594 -14.90 23.34 -18.69
CA VAL A 594 -14.44 22.00 -18.28
C VAL A 594 -14.47 21.02 -19.45
N ARG A 595 -15.50 21.05 -20.30
CA ARG A 595 -15.55 20.21 -21.51
C ARG A 595 -14.39 20.53 -22.46
N ASP A 596 -14.08 21.80 -22.67
CA ASP A 596 -12.94 22.23 -23.49
C ASP A 596 -11.60 21.77 -22.88
N ALA A 597 -11.48 21.85 -21.55
CA ALA A 597 -10.31 21.37 -20.82
C ALA A 597 -10.12 19.84 -20.96
N LEU A 598 -11.19 19.07 -20.79
CA LEU A 598 -11.19 17.61 -20.96
C LEU A 598 -10.86 17.20 -22.39
N ALA A 599 -11.39 17.91 -23.39
CA ALA A 599 -11.06 17.71 -24.79
C ALA A 599 -9.57 18.03 -25.08
N ALA A 600 -9.03 19.12 -24.52
CA ALA A 600 -7.63 19.51 -24.69
C ALA A 600 -6.65 18.45 -24.17
N VAL A 601 -6.97 17.81 -23.04
CA VAL A 601 -6.16 16.70 -22.50
C VAL A 601 -6.50 15.34 -23.11
N SER A 602 -7.49 15.28 -24.01
CA SER A 602 -8.01 14.07 -24.66
C SER A 602 -8.59 13.04 -23.68
N LEU A 603 -9.22 13.50 -22.59
CA LEU A 603 -9.95 12.64 -21.67
C LEU A 603 -11.41 12.53 -22.12
N GLU A 604 -11.72 11.46 -22.87
CA GLU A 604 -13.04 11.26 -23.48
C GLU A 604 -13.94 10.29 -22.72
N SER A 605 -13.36 9.43 -21.88
CA SER A 605 -14.06 8.29 -21.26
C SER A 605 -13.76 8.18 -19.77
N GLY A 606 -14.77 7.78 -19.00
CA GLY A 606 -14.69 7.61 -17.56
C GLY A 606 -15.03 8.87 -16.76
N PRO A 607 -15.04 8.77 -15.42
CA PRO A 607 -15.35 9.90 -14.54
C PRO A 607 -14.21 10.91 -14.49
N SER A 608 -14.55 12.19 -14.31
CA SER A 608 -13.59 13.23 -13.96
C SER A 608 -14.16 14.20 -12.93
N HIS A 609 -13.27 14.65 -12.06
CA HIS A 609 -13.50 15.66 -11.04
C HIS A 609 -12.60 16.84 -11.36
N THR A 610 -13.19 17.98 -11.72
CA THR A 610 -12.42 19.16 -12.15
C THR A 610 -12.65 20.32 -11.19
N GLU A 611 -11.59 20.82 -10.58
CA GLU A 611 -11.63 21.99 -9.69
C GLU A 611 -11.56 23.28 -10.52
N VAL A 612 -12.45 24.21 -10.22
CA VAL A 612 -12.69 25.44 -11.00
C VAL A 612 -12.83 26.64 -10.06
N LYS A 613 -12.19 27.75 -10.43
CA LYS A 613 -12.41 29.06 -9.81
C LYS A 613 -13.28 29.90 -10.74
N LEU A 614 -14.36 30.48 -10.23
CA LEU A 614 -15.27 31.30 -11.02
C LEU A 614 -15.13 32.77 -10.63
N GLY A 615 -14.55 33.57 -11.53
CA GLY A 615 -14.37 35.00 -11.36
C GLY A 615 -15.24 35.84 -12.30
N PRO A 616 -15.14 37.18 -12.24
CA PRO A 616 -15.83 38.07 -13.17
C PRO A 616 -15.38 37.89 -14.63
N ASP A 617 -14.14 37.45 -14.83
CA ASP A 617 -13.59 37.15 -16.15
C ASP A 617 -13.98 35.75 -16.64
N GLY A 618 -14.70 34.96 -15.82
CA GLY A 618 -15.18 33.63 -16.16
C GLY A 618 -14.51 32.48 -15.41
N ALA A 619 -14.82 31.25 -15.85
CA ALA A 619 -14.32 30.02 -15.24
C ALA A 619 -12.82 29.78 -15.53
N SER A 620 -12.04 29.38 -14.52
CA SER A 620 -10.62 29.03 -14.62
C SER A 620 -10.34 27.64 -14.06
N ILE A 621 -9.66 26.78 -14.82
CA ILE A 621 -9.33 25.41 -14.40
C ILE A 621 -8.17 25.43 -13.41
N VAL A 622 -8.41 24.88 -12.22
CA VAL A 622 -7.38 24.69 -11.18
C VAL A 622 -6.73 23.33 -11.34
N GLU A 623 -7.52 22.25 -11.43
CA GLU A 623 -7.01 20.88 -11.49
C GLU A 623 -8.02 19.94 -12.15
N ILE A 624 -7.53 18.94 -12.90
CA ILE A 624 -8.37 17.87 -13.46
C ILE A 624 -7.93 16.54 -12.84
N ASN A 625 -8.85 15.86 -12.17
CA ASN A 625 -8.66 14.54 -11.61
C ASN A 625 -9.47 13.52 -12.41
N PRO A 626 -8.84 12.62 -13.20
CA PRO A 626 -9.55 11.67 -14.07
C PRO A 626 -10.06 10.45 -13.28
N ARG A 627 -10.85 10.73 -12.25
CA ARG A 627 -11.49 9.78 -11.34
C ARG A 627 -12.75 10.41 -10.73
N LEU A 628 -13.54 9.61 -10.03
CA LEU A 628 -14.59 10.13 -9.15
C LEU A 628 -13.99 11.02 -8.05
N ALA A 629 -14.76 12.03 -7.66
CA ALA A 629 -14.42 12.97 -6.61
C ALA A 629 -14.15 12.30 -5.25
N GLY A 630 -13.26 12.94 -4.48
CA GLY A 630 -12.99 12.59 -3.09
C GLY A 630 -14.02 13.19 -2.12
N GLY A 631 -13.70 13.23 -0.82
CA GLY A 631 -14.48 14.00 0.15
C GLY A 631 -15.95 13.58 0.30
N MET A 632 -16.26 12.30 0.05
CA MET A 632 -17.62 11.75 0.08
C MET A 632 -18.59 12.40 -0.92
N ILE A 633 -18.12 13.12 -1.95
CA ILE A 633 -18.99 13.69 -2.99
C ILE A 633 -19.87 12.61 -3.68
N PRO A 634 -19.38 11.40 -4.01
CA PRO A 634 -20.24 10.32 -4.52
C PRO A 634 -21.41 9.97 -3.59
N GLU A 635 -21.24 10.10 -2.28
CA GLU A 635 -22.31 9.87 -1.31
C GLU A 635 -23.35 11.00 -1.34
N LEU A 636 -22.92 12.25 -1.55
CA LEU A 636 -23.83 13.37 -1.75
C LEU A 636 -24.72 13.12 -2.97
N PHE A 637 -24.15 12.70 -4.11
CA PHE A 637 -24.92 12.32 -5.30
C PHE A 637 -25.94 11.22 -4.98
N ARG A 638 -25.54 10.16 -4.29
CA ARG A 638 -26.44 9.06 -3.91
C ARG A 638 -27.64 9.56 -3.10
N LEU A 639 -27.42 10.50 -2.18
CA LEU A 639 -28.47 11.01 -1.29
C LEU A 639 -29.52 11.88 -1.99
N VAL A 640 -29.13 12.67 -2.99
CA VAL A 640 -30.06 13.58 -3.69
C VAL A 640 -30.45 13.15 -5.10
N THR A 641 -29.80 12.14 -5.68
CA THR A 641 -30.14 11.64 -7.03
C THR A 641 -30.54 10.17 -7.03
N GLY A 642 -30.24 9.43 -5.96
CA GLY A 642 -30.38 7.98 -5.90
C GLY A 642 -29.32 7.19 -6.69
N ALA A 643 -28.52 7.84 -7.55
CA ALA A 643 -27.49 7.18 -8.34
C ALA A 643 -26.22 6.89 -7.52
N ASP A 644 -25.74 5.65 -7.52
CA ASP A 644 -24.45 5.28 -6.93
C ASP A 644 -23.34 5.42 -7.98
N LEU A 645 -22.52 6.47 -7.84
CA LEU A 645 -21.44 6.74 -8.79
C LEU A 645 -20.32 5.69 -8.75
N LEU A 646 -20.10 5.00 -7.63
CA LEU A 646 -19.12 3.91 -7.56
C LEU A 646 -19.62 2.72 -8.36
N GLU A 647 -20.91 2.39 -8.25
CA GLU A 647 -21.54 1.39 -9.10
C GLU A 647 -21.47 1.78 -10.58
N ALA A 648 -21.68 3.06 -10.90
CA ALA A 648 -21.55 3.58 -12.26
C ALA A 648 -20.13 3.42 -12.83
N GLN A 649 -19.10 3.69 -12.02
CA GLN A 649 -17.70 3.44 -12.39
C GLN A 649 -17.44 1.95 -12.67
N VAL A 650 -17.99 1.06 -11.82
CA VAL A 650 -17.84 -0.39 -12.00
C VAL A 650 -18.53 -0.85 -13.28
N ARG A 651 -19.77 -0.43 -13.53
CA ARG A 651 -20.49 -0.75 -14.77
C ARG A 651 -19.72 -0.27 -16.01
N PHE A 652 -19.25 0.98 -16.00
CA PHE A 652 -18.47 1.54 -17.10
C PHE A 652 -17.18 0.74 -17.38
N ALA A 653 -16.39 0.43 -16.35
CA ALA A 653 -15.14 -0.31 -16.51
C ALA A 653 -15.38 -1.74 -17.04
N ALA A 654 -16.56 -2.31 -16.78
CA ALA A 654 -17.00 -3.60 -17.34
C ALA A 654 -17.72 -3.49 -18.70
N GLY A 655 -17.73 -2.31 -19.33
CA GLY A 655 -18.35 -2.07 -20.64
C GLY A 655 -19.87 -2.06 -20.62
N ARG A 656 -20.48 -1.78 -19.46
CA ARG A 656 -21.93 -1.69 -19.26
C ARG A 656 -22.36 -0.24 -19.10
N GLU A 657 -23.64 0.01 -19.34
CA GLU A 657 -24.24 1.33 -19.14
C GLU A 657 -24.09 1.80 -17.67
N PRO A 658 -23.50 2.98 -17.41
CA PRO A 658 -23.14 3.39 -16.05
C PRO A 658 -24.34 3.68 -15.12
N GLY A 659 -25.47 4.16 -15.65
CA GLY A 659 -26.61 4.57 -14.82
C GLY A 659 -26.32 5.90 -14.10
N LEU A 660 -26.23 6.98 -14.86
CA LEU A 660 -25.84 8.32 -14.37
C LEU A 660 -27.06 9.11 -13.85
N PRO A 661 -26.86 10.02 -12.88
CA PRO A 661 -27.94 10.86 -12.33
C PRO A 661 -28.60 11.74 -13.40
N GLU A 662 -29.93 11.87 -13.32
CA GLU A 662 -30.74 12.67 -14.25
C GLU A 662 -31.23 14.00 -13.65
N SER A 663 -31.53 14.00 -12.35
CA SER A 663 -32.02 15.17 -11.62
C SER A 663 -31.66 15.10 -10.14
N PHE A 664 -31.78 16.24 -9.45
CA PHE A 664 -31.55 16.37 -8.01
C PHE A 664 -32.88 16.56 -7.28
N ASP A 665 -33.03 15.87 -6.15
CA ASP A 665 -34.10 16.05 -5.16
C ASP A 665 -33.54 16.73 -3.90
N GLY A 666 -33.55 18.07 -3.92
CA GLY A 666 -32.99 18.90 -2.84
C GLY A 666 -31.46 19.01 -2.88
N TYR A 667 -30.87 19.26 -1.70
CA TYR A 667 -29.44 19.50 -1.52
C TYR A 667 -28.84 18.52 -0.53
N ALA A 668 -27.62 18.08 -0.80
CA ALA A 668 -26.77 17.33 0.11
C ALA A 668 -25.47 18.10 0.34
N GLY A 669 -24.92 18.01 1.54
CA GLY A 669 -23.65 18.63 1.85
C GLY A 669 -22.89 17.91 2.94
N ILE A 670 -21.60 18.19 2.97
CA ILE A 670 -20.65 17.68 3.95
C ILE A 670 -19.91 18.84 4.60
N GLN A 671 -19.74 18.77 5.91
CA GLN A 671 -18.88 19.64 6.69
C GLN A 671 -17.79 18.79 7.35
N PHE A 672 -16.53 19.07 7.06
CA PHE A 672 -15.41 18.40 7.71
C PHE A 672 -15.18 18.96 9.11
N LEU A 673 -14.81 18.07 10.02
CA LEU A 673 -14.50 18.39 11.41
C LEU A 673 -12.99 18.60 11.55
N LEU A 674 -12.59 19.80 11.99
CA LEU A 674 -11.20 20.25 12.02
C LEU A 674 -10.82 20.55 13.47
N PRO A 675 -9.81 19.88 14.03
CA PRO A 675 -9.28 20.24 15.34
C PRO A 675 -8.74 21.68 15.32
N ALA A 676 -9.13 22.50 16.29
CA ALA A 676 -8.72 23.91 16.35
C ALA A 676 -7.33 24.10 16.99
N GLU A 677 -6.86 23.13 17.76
CA GLU A 677 -5.62 23.22 18.54
C GLU A 677 -4.74 21.98 18.36
N ALA A 678 -3.42 22.17 18.52
CA ALA A 678 -2.45 21.10 18.51
C ALA A 678 -2.27 20.48 19.90
N GLY A 679 -2.20 19.15 19.96
CA GLY A 679 -1.91 18.41 21.19
C GLY A 679 -2.42 16.97 21.15
N VAL A 680 -2.62 16.38 22.32
CA VAL A 680 -3.15 15.02 22.47
C VAL A 680 -4.65 15.11 22.73
N LEU A 681 -5.45 14.46 21.89
CA LEU A 681 -6.91 14.43 22.01
C LEU A 681 -7.29 13.71 23.32
N ALA A 682 -7.99 14.41 24.22
CA ALA A 682 -8.47 13.85 25.47
C ALA A 682 -9.85 13.21 25.30
N GLU A 683 -10.76 13.88 24.59
CA GLU A 683 -12.10 13.39 24.30
C GLU A 683 -12.73 14.14 23.11
N VAL A 684 -13.72 13.49 22.48
CA VAL A 684 -14.62 14.09 21.48
C VAL A 684 -16.04 13.99 22.02
N THR A 685 -16.76 15.12 22.10
CA THR A 685 -18.12 15.16 22.64
C THR A 685 -19.12 15.69 21.62
N GLY A 686 -20.40 15.33 21.78
CA GLY A 686 -21.52 15.88 21.01
C GLY A 686 -21.76 15.29 19.61
N ALA A 687 -20.99 14.29 19.19
CA ALA A 687 -21.22 13.56 17.93
C ALA A 687 -22.62 12.92 17.86
N ASP A 688 -23.10 12.31 18.95
CA ASP A 688 -24.44 11.71 19.01
C ASP A 688 -25.56 12.76 18.93
N LEU A 689 -25.34 13.93 19.53
CA LEU A 689 -26.29 15.06 19.46
C LEU A 689 -26.36 15.61 18.04
N ALA A 690 -25.22 15.74 17.37
CA ALA A 690 -25.15 16.14 15.97
C ALA A 690 -25.87 15.12 15.06
N ALA A 691 -25.69 13.82 15.31
CA ALA A 691 -26.34 12.76 14.53
C ALA A 691 -27.86 12.74 14.70
N ALA A 692 -28.38 13.19 15.84
CA ALA A 692 -29.81 13.27 16.13
C ALA A 692 -30.51 14.48 15.49
N LEU A 693 -29.78 15.44 14.92
CA LEU A 693 -30.37 16.62 14.30
C LEU A 693 -31.19 16.27 13.04
N PRO A 694 -32.39 16.84 12.86
CA PRO A 694 -33.15 16.66 11.63
C PRO A 694 -32.35 17.05 10.39
N GLY A 695 -32.35 16.19 9.38
CA GLY A 695 -31.62 16.39 8.13
C GLY A 695 -30.19 15.85 8.12
N VAL A 696 -29.58 15.57 9.28
CA VAL A 696 -28.27 14.90 9.35
C VAL A 696 -28.43 13.42 8.95
N ARG A 697 -27.52 12.95 8.09
CA ARG A 697 -27.51 11.57 7.57
C ARG A 697 -26.41 10.73 8.17
N SER A 698 -25.26 11.34 8.43
CA SER A 698 -24.15 10.68 9.13
C SER A 698 -23.25 11.68 9.83
N VAL A 699 -22.68 11.23 10.95
CA VAL A 699 -21.58 11.89 11.65
C VAL A 699 -20.49 10.86 11.81
N THR A 700 -19.29 11.16 11.34
CA THR A 700 -18.14 10.28 11.42
C THR A 700 -17.01 11.01 12.12
N VAL A 701 -16.49 10.44 13.19
CA VAL A 701 -15.25 10.89 13.86
C VAL A 701 -14.18 9.84 13.59
N THR A 702 -13.02 10.25 13.07
CA THR A 702 -11.95 9.33 12.63
C THR A 702 -10.75 9.30 13.57
N VAL A 703 -10.77 10.11 14.63
CA VAL A 703 -9.74 10.22 15.66
C VAL A 703 -10.25 9.68 16.99
N GLU A 704 -9.36 9.10 17.80
CA GLU A 704 -9.67 8.51 19.10
C GLU A 704 -8.90 9.22 20.24
N PRO A 705 -9.43 9.23 21.47
CA PRO A 705 -8.68 9.71 22.63
C PRO A 705 -7.27 9.09 22.72
N GLY A 706 -6.25 9.94 22.84
CA GLY A 706 -4.84 9.57 22.79
C GLY A 706 -4.15 9.91 21.46
N ASP A 707 -4.91 10.14 20.39
CA ASP A 707 -4.35 10.56 19.10
C ASP A 707 -3.77 11.97 19.18
N ARG A 708 -2.70 12.21 18.40
CA ARG A 708 -2.18 13.56 18.16
C ARG A 708 -3.05 14.24 17.12
N VAL A 709 -3.56 15.42 17.46
CA VAL A 709 -4.37 16.26 16.57
C VAL A 709 -3.76 17.65 16.47
N ALA A 710 -4.03 18.34 15.36
CA ALA A 710 -3.62 19.71 15.10
C ALA A 710 -4.55 20.34 14.04
N PRO A 711 -4.54 21.68 13.90
CA PRO A 711 -5.14 22.33 12.75
C PRO A 711 -4.62 21.70 11.45
N PRO A 712 -5.50 21.26 10.55
CA PRO A 712 -5.08 20.49 9.39
C PRO A 712 -4.33 21.38 8.40
N THR A 713 -3.22 20.86 7.88
CA THR A 713 -2.43 21.47 6.79
C THR A 713 -2.76 20.86 5.43
N ASP A 714 -3.44 19.71 5.42
CA ASP A 714 -3.85 18.95 4.25
C ASP A 714 -5.14 18.16 4.51
N ALA A 715 -5.60 17.41 3.50
CA ALA A 715 -6.82 16.62 3.55
C ALA A 715 -6.79 15.44 4.56
N TYR A 716 -5.62 15.01 5.01
CA TYR A 716 -5.45 13.87 5.93
C TYR A 716 -5.54 14.30 7.41
N GLY A 717 -5.35 15.58 7.72
CA GLY A 717 -5.52 16.13 9.07
C GLY A 717 -6.98 16.32 9.52
N ARG A 718 -7.96 16.00 8.67
CA ARG A 718 -9.39 16.11 9.01
C ARG A 718 -9.77 15.03 10.02
N ALA A 719 -10.43 15.42 11.11
CA ALA A 719 -10.76 14.53 12.23
C ALA A 719 -12.14 13.85 12.10
N GLY A 720 -12.86 14.12 11.02
CA GLY A 720 -14.18 13.58 10.79
C GLY A 720 -15.00 14.43 9.82
N HIS A 721 -16.29 14.12 9.72
CA HIS A 721 -17.25 14.87 8.92
C HIS A 721 -18.70 14.67 9.37
N VAL A 722 -19.55 15.62 8.99
CA VAL A 722 -21.01 15.52 9.07
C VAL A 722 -21.57 15.60 7.65
N ILE A 723 -22.48 14.69 7.28
CA ILE A 723 -23.25 14.75 6.03
C ILE A 723 -24.71 15.03 6.36
N ALA A 724 -25.33 15.95 5.63
CA ALA A 724 -26.75 16.30 5.79
C ALA A 724 -27.44 16.50 4.43
N THR A 725 -28.77 16.47 4.45
CA THR A 725 -29.64 16.77 3.30
C THR A 725 -30.74 17.76 3.71
N ALA A 726 -31.12 18.67 2.82
CA ALA A 726 -32.27 19.56 3.03
C ALA A 726 -32.94 19.95 1.69
N PRO A 727 -34.22 20.38 1.70
CA PRO A 727 -34.90 20.89 0.52
C PRO A 727 -34.26 22.14 -0.09
N THR A 728 -33.61 22.99 0.71
CA THR A 728 -32.97 24.23 0.25
C THR A 728 -31.52 24.34 0.71
N ARG A 729 -30.69 25.05 -0.07
CA ARG A 729 -29.27 25.31 0.25
C ARG A 729 -29.08 26.03 1.59
N ALA A 730 -29.97 26.97 1.92
CA ALA A 730 -29.92 27.72 3.17
C ALA A 730 -30.18 26.82 4.40
N GLU A 731 -31.20 25.95 4.33
CA GLU A 731 -31.50 24.99 5.40
C GLU A 731 -30.39 23.95 5.57
N LEU A 732 -29.78 23.50 4.47
CA LEU A 732 -28.64 22.59 4.52
C LEU A 732 -27.45 23.23 5.23
N ALA A 733 -27.07 24.45 4.84
CA ALA A 733 -25.96 25.18 5.46
C ALA A 733 -26.19 25.36 6.97
N ALA A 734 -27.38 25.80 7.38
CA ALA A 734 -27.74 25.95 8.80
C ALA A 734 -27.72 24.62 9.57
N THR A 735 -28.06 23.51 8.91
CA THR A 735 -28.01 22.18 9.53
C THR A 735 -26.57 21.71 9.72
N LEU A 736 -25.72 21.89 8.71
CA LEU A 736 -24.28 21.58 8.80
C LEU A 736 -23.58 22.44 9.86
N ASP A 737 -23.86 23.74 9.91
CA ASP A 737 -23.31 24.68 10.90
C ASP A 737 -23.67 24.23 12.32
N ARG A 738 -24.95 23.94 12.57
CA ARG A 738 -25.41 23.46 13.89
C ARG A 738 -24.80 22.12 14.27
N ALA A 739 -24.75 21.17 13.34
CA ALA A 739 -24.23 19.84 13.61
C ALA A 739 -22.73 19.86 13.89
N ALA A 740 -21.95 20.62 13.11
CA ALA A 740 -20.51 20.75 13.34
C ALA A 740 -20.20 21.49 14.64
N ALA A 741 -20.97 22.52 14.99
CA ALA A 741 -20.80 23.26 16.25
C ALA A 741 -21.08 22.41 17.50
N LEU A 742 -21.83 21.31 17.39
CA LEU A 742 -22.06 20.38 18.50
C LEU A 742 -20.86 19.44 18.75
N VAL A 743 -19.99 19.23 17.76
CA VAL A 743 -18.86 18.31 17.89
C VAL A 743 -17.63 19.05 18.41
N GLU A 744 -17.27 18.79 19.67
CA GLU A 744 -16.14 19.44 20.33
C GLU A 744 -14.96 18.49 20.49
N PHE A 745 -13.75 18.97 20.18
CA PHE A 745 -12.48 18.28 20.42
C PHE A 745 -11.80 18.87 21.65
N ARG A 746 -11.68 18.12 22.74
CA ARG A 746 -10.88 18.55 23.89
C ARG A 746 -9.45 18.06 23.74
N VAL A 747 -8.52 19.01 23.59
CA VAL A 747 -7.12 18.71 23.34
C VAL A 747 -6.28 19.12 24.54
N ARG A 748 -5.46 18.19 25.06
CA ARG A 748 -4.44 18.50 26.05
C ARG A 748 -3.21 19.06 25.33
N ARG A 749 -2.92 20.34 25.57
CA ARG A 749 -1.73 21.00 25.01
C ARG A 749 -0.45 20.36 25.56
N GLU A 750 0.47 20.00 24.67
CA GLU A 750 1.85 19.75 25.04
C GLU A 750 2.63 21.07 24.97
N PRO A 751 3.52 21.37 25.93
CA PRO A 751 4.40 22.54 25.82
C PRO A 751 5.28 22.40 24.58
N ALA A 752 5.46 23.49 23.83
CA ALA A 752 6.21 23.52 22.57
C ALA A 752 7.72 23.23 22.73
N SER A 753 8.21 23.24 23.97
CA SER A 753 9.57 22.92 24.36
C SER A 753 9.54 22.08 25.65
N PRO A 754 10.49 21.15 25.85
CA PRO A 754 10.62 20.44 27.12
C PRO A 754 11.02 21.36 28.30
N TYR A 755 11.44 22.60 28.03
CA TYR A 755 11.78 23.64 29.01
C TYR A 755 11.03 24.95 28.71
N PRO A 756 9.69 24.96 28.83
CA PRO A 756 8.86 26.04 28.32
C PRO A 756 9.12 27.40 29.00
N LEU A 757 9.57 27.47 30.25
CA LEU A 757 9.81 28.73 30.94
C LEU A 757 11.10 29.41 30.49
N VAL A 758 12.14 28.65 30.14
CA VAL A 758 13.43 29.21 29.72
C VAL A 758 13.66 29.17 28.21
N SER A 759 12.73 28.60 27.43
CA SER A 759 12.87 28.45 25.98
C SER A 759 12.85 29.79 25.23
N ARG A 760 13.51 29.86 24.07
CA ARG A 760 13.46 31.04 23.18
C ARG A 760 12.05 31.35 22.71
N ALA A 761 11.19 30.32 22.58
CA ALA A 761 9.80 30.49 22.22
C ALA A 761 8.93 31.10 23.34
N ALA A 762 9.43 31.10 24.58
CA ALA A 762 8.74 31.69 25.73
C ALA A 762 8.78 33.22 25.74
N ARG A 763 9.83 33.81 25.14
CA ARG A 763 10.09 35.25 25.13
C ARG A 763 10.79 35.68 23.84
N ASP A 764 10.22 36.67 23.15
CA ASP A 764 10.76 37.24 21.93
C ASP A 764 12.18 37.83 22.15
N ASP A 765 12.39 38.51 23.28
CA ASP A 765 13.66 39.14 23.63
C ASP A 765 14.52 38.29 24.59
N ARG A 766 15.84 38.41 24.46
CA ARG A 766 16.78 37.80 25.42
C ARG A 766 16.69 38.55 26.74
N SER A 767 16.71 37.81 27.84
CA SER A 767 16.63 38.35 29.19
C SER A 767 17.89 39.12 29.58
N VAL A 768 17.71 40.09 30.47
CA VAL A 768 18.77 40.79 31.17
C VAL A 768 18.61 40.48 32.65
N VAL A 769 19.68 40.00 33.29
CA VAL A 769 19.69 39.65 34.72
C VAL A 769 20.44 40.73 35.48
N GLU A 770 19.78 41.32 36.48
CA GLU A 770 20.35 42.35 37.36
C GLU A 770 20.98 41.73 38.61
N VAL A 771 22.24 42.07 38.88
CA VAL A 771 22.99 41.58 40.05
C VAL A 771 23.64 42.75 40.76
N GLY A 772 23.07 43.17 41.90
CA GLY A 772 23.63 44.26 42.70
C GLY A 772 23.83 45.58 41.93
N GLY A 773 22.99 45.84 40.92
CA GLY A 773 23.10 47.01 40.02
C GLY A 773 23.95 46.80 38.76
N VAL A 774 24.38 45.56 38.48
CA VAL A 774 25.10 45.19 37.26
C VAL A 774 24.22 44.31 36.37
N SER A 775 24.01 44.74 35.13
CA SER A 775 23.23 44.01 34.12
C SER A 775 24.07 42.97 33.37
N ILE A 776 23.51 41.76 33.19
CA ILE A 776 24.10 40.68 32.38
C ILE A 776 23.09 40.28 31.30
N GLY A 777 23.43 40.48 30.02
CA GLY A 777 22.52 40.22 28.90
C GLY A 777 23.04 40.73 27.55
N PRO A 778 22.22 40.69 26.48
CA PRO A 778 22.64 40.91 25.09
C PRO A 778 23.38 42.24 24.82
N ASP A 779 23.00 43.32 25.52
CA ASP A 779 23.52 44.67 25.31
C ASP A 779 24.70 45.02 26.23
N THR A 780 25.20 44.04 26.98
CA THR A 780 26.25 44.23 27.98
C THR A 780 27.33 43.18 27.82
N PHE A 781 28.52 43.50 28.32
CA PHE A 781 29.56 42.51 28.52
C PHE A 781 30.07 42.56 29.96
N THR A 782 29.85 41.48 30.70
CA THR A 782 30.16 41.43 32.13
C THR A 782 31.43 40.63 32.41
N LEU A 783 32.43 41.27 33.02
CA LEU A 783 33.60 40.58 33.56
C LEU A 783 33.36 40.23 35.03
N ILE A 784 33.32 38.93 35.32
CA ILE A 784 33.27 38.38 36.67
C ILE A 784 34.67 37.89 37.02
N ALA A 785 35.39 38.57 37.91
CA ALA A 785 36.76 38.17 38.23
C ALA A 785 37.05 38.25 39.73
N GLY A 786 37.91 37.38 40.21
CA GLY A 786 38.22 37.29 41.63
C GLY A 786 38.84 35.96 42.00
N PRO A 787 39.15 35.75 43.29
CA PRO A 787 39.85 34.55 43.72
C PRO A 787 39.03 33.28 43.51
N CYS A 788 39.75 32.19 43.22
CA CYS A 788 39.07 30.92 43.06
C CYS A 788 38.36 30.54 44.37
N ALA A 789 39.08 30.61 45.49
CA ALA A 789 38.59 30.41 46.86
C ALA A 789 38.94 31.63 47.73
N VAL A 790 38.15 31.87 48.77
CA VAL A 790 38.48 32.86 49.81
C VAL A 790 39.44 32.22 50.80
N GLU A 791 40.65 32.77 50.92
CA GLU A 791 41.74 32.19 51.72
C GLU A 791 42.03 33.00 52.99
N THR A 792 42.24 34.30 52.84
CA THR A 792 42.36 35.27 53.94
C THR A 792 41.74 36.62 53.54
N PRO A 793 41.46 37.54 54.49
CA PRO A 793 41.00 38.89 54.18
C PRO A 793 41.95 39.63 53.23
N GLU A 794 43.26 39.57 53.50
CA GLU A 794 44.28 40.30 52.74
C GLU A 794 44.40 39.76 51.31
N GLN A 795 44.40 38.43 51.16
CA GLN A 795 44.45 37.77 49.86
C GLN A 795 43.21 38.10 49.02
N THR A 796 42.03 38.02 49.63
CA THR A 796 40.75 38.26 48.94
C THR A 796 40.63 39.72 48.51
N LEU A 797 41.01 40.65 49.38
CA LEU A 797 40.99 42.09 49.07
C LEU A 797 42.01 42.44 47.97
N ALA A 798 43.22 41.88 48.02
CA ALA A 798 44.23 42.10 46.98
C ALA A 798 43.75 41.55 45.62
N ALA A 799 43.17 40.35 45.59
CA ALA A 799 42.60 39.78 44.38
C ALA A 799 41.42 40.61 43.84
N ALA A 800 40.56 41.13 44.71
CA ALA A 800 39.43 41.97 44.32
C ALA A 800 39.89 43.33 43.76
N ARG A 801 40.94 43.94 44.32
CA ARG A 801 41.56 45.16 43.77
C ARG A 801 42.15 44.92 42.38
N LEU A 802 42.83 43.78 42.18
CA LEU A 802 43.32 43.37 40.86
C LEU A 802 42.18 43.14 39.86
N ALA A 803 41.12 42.46 40.27
CA ALA A 803 39.93 42.24 39.45
C ALA A 803 39.26 43.57 39.06
N ARG A 804 39.09 44.50 40.01
CA ARG A 804 38.54 45.84 39.75
C ARG A 804 39.42 46.65 38.80
N ALA A 805 40.74 46.62 38.98
CA ALA A 805 41.68 47.26 38.06
C ALA A 805 41.61 46.67 36.65
N ALA A 806 41.29 45.38 36.53
CA ALA A 806 41.05 44.71 35.26
C ALA A 806 39.66 44.99 34.64
N GLY A 807 38.83 45.82 35.29
CA GLY A 807 37.50 46.18 34.81
C GLY A 807 36.39 45.17 35.17
N ALA A 808 36.59 44.35 36.20
CA ALA A 808 35.54 43.46 36.69
C ALA A 808 34.36 44.25 37.24
N SER A 809 33.15 43.83 36.88
CA SER A 809 31.90 44.39 37.39
C SER A 809 31.33 43.56 38.53
N LEU A 810 31.70 42.27 38.63
CA LEU A 810 31.37 41.41 39.76
C LEU A 810 32.60 40.70 40.29
N LEU A 811 32.58 40.46 41.60
CA LEU A 811 33.61 39.70 42.32
C LEU A 811 33.15 38.25 42.48
N ARG A 812 33.90 37.31 41.90
CA ARG A 812 33.76 35.89 42.28
C ARG A 812 34.61 35.57 43.50
N GLY A 813 34.12 34.71 44.38
CA GLY A 813 34.93 34.18 45.47
C GLY A 813 34.30 32.96 46.12
N GLY A 814 34.93 31.79 46.04
CA GLY A 814 34.35 30.55 46.57
C GLY A 814 34.46 30.46 48.10
N ALA A 815 33.36 30.68 48.81
CA ALA A 815 33.29 30.48 50.27
C ALA A 815 33.24 28.98 50.65
N PHE A 816 32.56 28.19 49.82
CA PHE A 816 32.50 26.73 49.89
C PHE A 816 33.23 26.15 48.67
N LYS A 817 34.05 25.11 48.88
CA LYS A 817 34.78 24.44 47.78
C LYS A 817 34.50 22.94 47.69
N PRO A 818 33.79 22.47 46.65
CA PRO A 818 33.66 21.05 46.38
C PRO A 818 34.98 20.48 45.82
N ARG A 819 35.55 19.48 46.50
CA ARG A 819 36.85 18.88 46.15
C ARG A 819 36.69 17.41 45.79
N SER A 820 37.42 16.97 44.77
CA SER A 820 37.50 15.54 44.40
C SER A 820 38.17 14.71 45.48
N SER A 821 39.08 15.30 46.28
CA SER A 821 39.69 14.67 47.45
C SER A 821 39.06 15.25 48.72
N PRO A 822 38.63 14.40 49.67
CA PRO A 822 38.07 14.86 50.96
C PRO A 822 39.10 15.59 51.84
N TYR A 823 40.39 15.46 51.53
CA TYR A 823 41.51 16.11 52.24
C TYR A 823 41.92 17.46 51.64
N GLY A 824 41.33 17.86 50.51
CA GLY A 824 41.58 19.17 49.91
C GLY A 824 40.96 20.30 50.74
N PHE A 825 41.48 21.52 50.57
CA PHE A 825 40.86 22.73 51.13
C PHE A 825 39.41 22.88 50.66
N ARG A 826 38.48 23.00 51.60
CA ARG A 826 37.01 23.03 51.39
C ARG A 826 36.38 24.43 51.56
N GLY A 827 37.21 25.47 51.67
CA GLY A 827 36.78 26.85 51.92
C GLY A 827 36.56 27.16 53.40
N LEU A 828 36.53 28.45 53.75
CA LEU A 828 36.30 28.93 55.12
C LEU A 828 34.80 29.03 55.50
N ARG A 829 33.89 28.73 54.56
CA ARG A 829 32.43 28.72 54.77
C ARG A 829 31.91 30.09 55.24
N ALA A 830 31.20 30.15 56.37
CA ALA A 830 30.62 31.39 56.89
C ALA A 830 31.65 32.51 57.09
N GLU A 831 32.88 32.18 57.51
CA GLU A 831 33.94 33.18 57.64
C GLU A 831 34.34 33.77 56.28
N ALA A 832 34.35 32.96 55.22
CA ALA A 832 34.59 33.46 53.88
C ALA A 832 33.45 34.36 53.37
N LEU A 833 32.20 34.07 53.72
CA LEU A 833 31.06 34.94 53.36
C LEU A 833 31.20 36.32 54.02
N ARG A 834 31.63 36.36 55.29
CA ARG A 834 31.93 37.61 55.99
C ARG A 834 33.05 38.40 55.30
N ILE A 835 34.16 37.73 54.96
CA ILE A 835 35.28 38.36 54.23
C ILE A 835 34.80 38.95 52.90
N LEU A 836 33.99 38.21 52.13
CA LEU A 836 33.45 38.70 50.86
C LEU A 836 32.58 39.94 51.04
N ALA A 837 31.81 40.03 52.13
CA ALA A 837 30.99 41.20 52.41
C ALA A 837 31.81 42.43 52.80
N GLU A 838 32.88 42.25 53.58
CA GLU A 838 33.83 43.32 53.92
C GLU A 838 34.54 43.81 52.63
N VAL A 839 34.99 42.88 51.77
CA VAL A 839 35.62 43.22 50.49
C VAL A 839 34.63 43.88 49.52
N ARG A 840 33.36 43.45 49.48
CA ARG A 840 32.31 44.12 48.71
C ARG A 840 32.13 45.57 49.19
N ALA A 841 32.06 45.80 50.50
CA ALA A 841 31.91 47.14 51.06
C ALA A 841 33.08 48.06 50.69
N GLU A 842 34.30 47.51 50.60
CA GLU A 842 35.49 48.29 50.23
C GLU A 842 35.63 48.51 48.72
N THR A 843 35.33 47.50 47.91
CA THR A 843 35.58 47.53 46.46
C THR A 843 34.38 47.99 45.64
N GLY A 844 33.17 47.86 46.19
CA GLY A 844 31.91 48.12 45.50
C GLY A 844 31.48 47.02 44.52
N LEU A 845 32.19 45.89 44.46
CA LEU A 845 31.88 44.80 43.52
C LEU A 845 30.83 43.83 44.12
N PRO A 846 29.65 43.65 43.48
CA PRO A 846 28.69 42.62 43.85
C PRO A 846 29.32 41.22 43.85
N VAL A 847 28.90 40.36 44.78
CA VAL A 847 29.53 39.08 45.05
C VAL A 847 28.76 37.92 44.42
N VAL A 848 29.48 37.09 43.67
CA VAL A 848 29.02 35.78 43.19
C VAL A 848 29.77 34.67 43.93
N THR A 849 29.06 33.78 44.63
CA THR A 849 29.69 32.67 45.37
C THR A 849 28.92 31.36 45.23
N GLU A 850 29.62 30.23 45.34
CA GLU A 850 29.07 28.91 45.12
C GLU A 850 28.32 28.38 46.36
N VAL A 851 27.09 27.91 46.15
CA VAL A 851 26.34 27.11 47.13
C VAL A 851 26.41 25.64 46.75
N VAL A 852 26.73 24.79 47.73
CA VAL A 852 27.01 23.37 47.49
C VAL A 852 25.91 22.45 48.01
N ASP A 853 25.14 22.90 49.01
CA ASP A 853 24.12 22.13 49.72
C ASP A 853 22.85 22.97 49.88
N SER A 854 21.67 22.36 49.75
CA SER A 854 20.40 23.08 49.81
C SER A 854 20.15 23.71 51.18
N ARG A 855 20.74 23.17 52.25
CA ARG A 855 20.62 23.70 53.62
C ARG A 855 21.36 25.01 53.85
N ASP A 856 22.35 25.30 52.99
CA ASP A 856 23.17 26.51 53.10
C ASP A 856 22.65 27.64 52.19
N VAL A 857 21.58 27.43 51.42
CA VAL A 857 21.07 28.41 50.44
C VAL A 857 20.70 29.73 51.11
N ASP A 858 19.87 29.70 52.16
CA ASP A 858 19.45 30.92 52.87
C ASP A 858 20.65 31.67 53.45
N LEU A 859 21.55 30.93 54.11
CA LEU A 859 22.78 31.50 54.66
C LEU A 859 23.61 32.18 53.57
N VAL A 860 23.83 31.55 52.42
CA VAL A 860 24.64 32.15 51.35
C VAL A 860 23.92 33.33 50.69
N ALA A 861 22.59 33.23 50.51
CA ALA A 861 21.75 34.27 49.91
C ALA A 861 21.70 35.58 50.73
N ASP A 862 21.95 35.53 52.03
CA ASP A 862 22.07 36.72 52.88
C ASP A 862 23.32 37.56 52.55
N TRP A 863 24.40 36.91 52.10
CA TRP A 863 25.68 37.57 51.86
C TRP A 863 26.00 37.76 50.38
N ALA A 864 25.50 36.91 49.49
CA ALA A 864 25.78 36.95 48.07
C ALA A 864 24.75 37.75 47.28
N ASP A 865 25.21 38.46 46.25
CA ASP A 865 24.34 39.17 45.31
C ASP A 865 23.85 38.25 44.20
N MET A 866 24.58 37.16 43.93
CA MET A 866 24.22 36.08 43.01
C MET A 866 24.73 34.74 43.52
N LEU A 867 23.89 33.71 43.44
CA LEU A 867 24.22 32.34 43.83
C LEU A 867 24.82 31.59 42.64
N GLN A 868 25.98 30.97 42.80
CA GLN A 868 26.54 30.06 41.80
C GLN A 868 26.17 28.61 42.12
N VAL A 869 25.54 27.92 41.17
CA VAL A 869 25.45 26.45 41.17
C VAL A 869 26.57 25.92 40.30
N GLY A 870 27.55 25.27 40.93
CA GLY A 870 28.68 24.72 40.22
C GLY A 870 28.33 23.49 39.37
N THR A 871 29.16 23.22 38.37
CA THR A 871 29.06 22.10 37.43
C THR A 871 28.72 20.74 38.04
N ARG A 872 29.21 20.43 39.25
CA ARG A 872 28.95 19.13 39.91
C ARG A 872 27.53 19.02 40.48
N ASN A 873 26.90 20.16 40.73
CA ASN A 873 25.59 20.28 41.33
C ASN A 873 24.52 20.70 40.32
N MET A 874 24.85 20.85 39.04
CA MET A 874 23.87 21.17 38.00
C MET A 874 22.69 20.17 37.96
N GLN A 875 22.92 18.91 38.34
CA GLN A 875 21.90 17.86 38.40
C GLN A 875 21.38 17.62 39.84
N ASN A 876 21.75 18.45 40.80
CA ASN A 876 21.24 18.36 42.17
C ASN A 876 19.89 19.10 42.25
N PHE A 877 18.81 18.46 41.79
CA PHE A 877 17.50 19.10 41.61
C PHE A 877 16.96 19.72 42.91
N GLY A 878 17.16 19.08 44.07
CA GLY A 878 16.75 19.68 45.35
C GLY A 878 17.53 20.96 45.70
N LEU A 879 18.79 21.09 45.26
CA LEU A 879 19.51 22.36 45.35
C LEU A 879 19.01 23.39 44.33
N LEU A 880 18.70 22.97 43.09
CA LEU A 880 18.15 23.85 42.06
C LEU A 880 16.81 24.47 42.49
N GLU A 881 15.91 23.65 43.06
CA GLU A 881 14.65 24.12 43.60
C GLU A 881 14.87 25.11 44.76
N ALA A 882 15.77 24.78 45.70
CA ALA A 882 16.09 25.66 46.83
C ALA A 882 16.68 27.00 46.41
N VAL A 883 17.61 27.04 45.43
CA VAL A 883 18.13 28.32 44.91
C VAL A 883 17.08 29.08 44.11
N GLY A 884 16.14 28.38 43.45
CA GLY A 884 14.96 28.98 42.84
C GLY A 884 14.10 29.70 43.87
N ASP A 885 13.75 29.02 44.96
CA ASP A 885 12.94 29.56 46.06
C ASP A 885 13.59 30.78 46.75
N SER A 886 14.92 30.93 46.68
CA SER A 886 15.65 32.06 47.29
C SER A 886 15.36 33.42 46.64
N GLY A 887 14.90 33.44 45.39
CA GLY A 887 14.68 34.66 44.60
C GLY A 887 15.96 35.46 44.24
N ARG A 888 17.15 34.98 44.61
CA ARG A 888 18.43 35.59 44.19
C ARG A 888 18.77 35.21 42.75
N PRO A 889 19.46 36.09 41.98
CA PRO A 889 20.01 35.72 40.69
C PRO A 889 20.90 34.47 40.79
N VAL A 890 20.80 33.57 39.81
CA VAL A 890 21.53 32.29 39.81
C VAL A 890 22.47 32.17 38.62
N LEU A 891 23.75 31.88 38.87
CA LEU A 891 24.72 31.48 37.86
C LEU A 891 24.77 29.95 37.80
N LEU A 892 24.19 29.36 36.75
CA LEU A 892 24.11 27.92 36.57
C LEU A 892 25.22 27.43 35.64
N LYS A 893 26.23 26.75 36.19
CA LYS A 893 27.31 26.15 35.39
C LYS A 893 26.87 24.86 34.73
N ARG A 894 27.18 24.69 33.44
CA ARG A 894 26.94 23.42 32.72
C ARG A 894 27.66 22.27 33.41
N GLY A 895 27.02 21.10 33.43
CA GLY A 895 27.53 19.84 33.95
C GLY A 895 28.66 19.26 33.09
N MET A 896 29.62 18.54 33.69
CA MET A 896 30.80 18.01 32.98
C MET A 896 30.46 17.07 31.83
N SER A 897 29.28 16.49 31.81
CA SER A 897 28.84 15.54 30.76
C SER A 897 27.43 15.84 30.27
N ALA A 898 26.91 17.03 30.58
CA ALA A 898 25.53 17.40 30.27
C ALA A 898 25.37 17.85 28.82
N THR A 899 24.27 17.47 28.18
CA THR A 899 23.81 18.07 26.93
C THR A 899 23.32 19.51 27.17
N ILE A 900 23.11 20.28 26.11
CA ILE A 900 22.55 21.63 26.22
C ILE A 900 21.09 21.56 26.70
N GLU A 901 20.32 20.58 26.23
CA GLU A 901 18.94 20.35 26.69
C GLU A 901 18.89 20.03 28.20
N GLU A 902 19.76 19.16 28.72
CA GLU A 902 19.82 18.86 30.15
C GLU A 902 20.20 20.09 30.99
N TRP A 903 21.03 20.98 30.42
CA TRP A 903 21.41 22.23 31.07
C TRP A 903 20.24 23.22 31.11
N LEU A 904 19.45 23.31 30.03
CA LEU A 904 18.23 24.13 29.99
C LEU A 904 17.12 23.55 30.88
N LEU A 905 16.98 22.23 30.98
CA LEU A 905 16.08 21.58 31.93
C LEU A 905 16.51 21.85 33.39
N ALA A 906 17.80 21.90 33.67
CA ALA A 906 18.29 22.30 34.99
C ALA A 906 17.95 23.78 35.31
N ALA A 907 18.00 24.67 34.30
CA ALA A 907 17.52 26.04 34.44
C ALA A 907 15.99 26.09 34.62
N GLU A 908 15.24 25.23 33.92
CA GLU A 908 13.79 25.09 34.05
C GLU A 908 13.39 24.70 35.49
N TYR A 909 14.14 23.83 36.18
CA TYR A 909 13.90 23.54 37.59
C TYR A 909 13.95 24.80 38.46
N ILE A 910 14.92 25.69 38.23
CA ILE A 910 15.03 26.96 38.97
C ILE A 910 13.85 27.89 38.58
N ALA A 911 13.57 28.03 37.28
CA ALA A 911 12.51 28.89 36.76
C ALA A 911 11.11 28.44 37.22
N SER A 912 10.86 27.13 37.33
CA SER A 912 9.59 26.56 37.79
C SER A 912 9.22 26.92 39.23
N ARG A 913 10.20 27.39 40.01
CA ARG A 913 10.01 27.93 41.36
C ARG A 913 9.68 29.43 41.38
N GLY A 914 9.57 30.05 40.20
CA GLY A 914 9.28 31.48 40.03
C GLY A 914 10.52 32.37 39.92
N ASN A 915 11.71 31.80 39.78
CA ASN A 915 12.96 32.56 39.65
C ASN A 915 13.56 32.41 38.24
N GLU A 916 13.25 33.35 37.36
CA GLU A 916 13.77 33.40 35.99
C GLU A 916 15.09 34.19 35.87
N ALA A 917 15.64 34.71 36.99
CA ALA A 917 16.87 35.49 37.01
C ALA A 917 18.11 34.58 36.93
N ILE A 918 18.26 33.88 35.79
CA ILE A 918 19.25 32.82 35.60
C ILE A 918 20.26 33.24 34.54
N VAL A 919 21.55 33.07 34.84
CA VAL A 919 22.67 33.21 33.91
C VAL A 919 23.32 31.86 33.70
N LEU A 920 23.35 31.41 32.45
CA LEU A 920 24.00 30.16 32.07
C LEU A 920 25.52 30.39 32.00
N CYS A 921 26.33 29.54 32.64
CA CYS A 921 27.78 29.57 32.53
C CYS A 921 28.37 28.31 31.85
N GLU A 922 28.90 28.45 30.63
CA GLU A 922 29.65 27.40 29.94
C GLU A 922 31.09 27.34 30.49
N ARG A 923 31.51 26.17 30.96
CA ARG A 923 32.76 25.96 31.71
C ARG A 923 33.60 24.79 31.15
N GLY A 924 33.14 24.20 30.06
CA GLY A 924 33.72 23.06 29.41
C GLY A 924 33.15 21.73 29.88
N ILE A 925 33.12 20.80 28.94
CA ILE A 925 32.68 19.42 29.12
C ILE A 925 33.88 18.47 29.09
N ARG A 926 33.72 17.31 29.71
CA ARG A 926 34.72 16.24 29.70
C ARG A 926 34.68 15.54 28.35
N THR A 927 35.83 15.46 27.71
CA THR A 927 36.05 14.73 26.46
C THR A 927 37.23 13.78 26.61
N PHE A 928 37.73 13.24 25.49
CA PHE A 928 38.92 12.40 25.47
C PHE A 928 40.24 13.18 25.51
N GLU A 929 40.21 14.51 25.44
CA GLU A 929 41.40 15.37 25.36
C GLU A 929 42.06 15.60 26.74
N PRO A 930 43.32 15.17 26.97
CA PRO A 930 43.98 15.33 28.26
C PRO A 930 44.79 16.63 28.44
N ALA A 931 45.07 17.41 27.39
CA ALA A 931 45.96 18.58 27.45
C ALA A 931 45.34 19.81 28.13
N THR A 932 44.01 19.82 28.30
CA THR A 932 43.25 20.84 29.03
C THR A 932 42.33 20.17 30.05
N ARG A 933 41.89 20.89 31.08
CA ARG A 933 41.06 20.32 32.14
C ARG A 933 39.70 19.83 31.62
N ASN A 934 39.08 20.59 30.73
CA ASN A 934 37.85 20.28 30.00
C ASN A 934 37.93 20.91 28.60
N THR A 935 37.19 20.37 27.64
CA THR A 935 37.03 21.03 26.33
C THR A 935 36.01 22.15 26.47
N LEU A 936 36.44 23.39 26.19
CA LEU A 936 35.53 24.53 26.13
C LEU A 936 34.68 24.48 24.86
N ASP A 937 33.38 24.24 25.01
CA ASP A 937 32.43 24.18 23.90
C ASP A 937 31.87 25.57 23.60
N LEU A 938 32.54 26.34 22.74
CA LEU A 938 32.05 27.65 22.31
C LEU A 938 30.77 27.57 21.47
N SER A 939 30.49 26.43 20.83
CA SER A 939 29.26 26.24 20.07
C SER A 939 28.03 26.23 20.98
N ALA A 940 28.17 25.76 22.22
CA ALA A 940 27.11 25.77 23.21
C ALA A 940 26.61 27.17 23.54
N VAL A 941 27.45 28.21 23.43
CA VAL A 941 27.03 29.60 23.64
C VAL A 941 25.96 29.98 22.61
N LEU A 942 26.26 29.77 21.32
CA LEU A 942 25.35 30.09 20.22
C LEU A 942 24.08 29.24 20.25
N VAL A 943 24.22 27.93 20.51
CA VAL A 943 23.08 27.02 20.54
C VAL A 943 22.17 27.32 21.74
N ALA A 944 22.74 27.57 22.93
CA ALA A 944 21.94 27.94 24.11
C ALA A 944 21.20 29.27 23.88
N GLN A 945 21.83 30.27 23.27
CA GLN A 945 21.18 31.54 22.92
C GLN A 945 20.10 31.40 21.84
N GLY A 946 20.23 30.43 20.93
CA GLY A 946 19.19 30.10 19.95
C GLY A 946 18.00 29.36 20.55
N LEU A 947 18.25 28.53 21.59
CA LEU A 947 17.23 27.70 22.24
C LEU A 947 16.58 28.34 23.47
N SER A 948 17.22 29.34 24.08
CA SER A 948 16.81 29.98 25.33
C SER A 948 16.94 31.51 25.28
N HIS A 949 16.09 32.21 26.01
CA HIS A 949 16.22 33.66 26.20
C HIS A 949 17.30 34.06 27.23
N LEU A 950 17.86 33.12 28.00
CA LEU A 950 18.76 33.44 29.11
C LEU A 950 20.12 34.02 28.66
N PRO A 951 20.77 34.86 29.48
CA PRO A 951 22.17 35.25 29.31
C PRO A 951 23.12 34.05 29.42
N VAL A 952 24.20 34.06 28.63
CA VAL A 952 25.24 33.02 28.61
C VAL A 952 26.62 33.65 28.80
N VAL A 953 27.31 33.26 29.88
CA VAL A 953 28.71 33.64 30.17
C VAL A 953 29.63 32.43 30.07
N VAL A 954 30.94 32.67 29.98
CA VAL A 954 31.95 31.59 29.83
C VAL A 954 33.00 31.63 30.93
N ASP A 955 33.36 30.48 31.51
CA ASP A 955 34.44 30.31 32.50
C ASP A 955 35.67 29.65 31.84
N PRO A 956 36.55 30.42 31.17
CA PRO A 956 37.75 29.88 30.53
C PRO A 956 38.78 29.37 31.53
N SER A 957 38.83 29.94 32.74
CA SER A 957 39.77 29.55 33.80
C SER A 957 39.59 28.08 34.17
N HIS A 958 38.37 27.66 34.49
CA HIS A 958 38.14 26.28 34.86
C HIS A 958 37.94 25.34 33.67
N ALA A 959 37.66 25.86 32.47
CA ALA A 959 37.66 25.05 31.26
C ALA A 959 39.08 24.58 30.93
N ALA A 960 40.03 25.51 30.80
CA ALA A 960 41.40 25.16 30.44
C ALA A 960 42.18 24.52 31.60
N GLY A 961 42.00 25.02 32.82
CA GLY A 961 42.86 24.67 33.96
C GLY A 961 44.30 25.15 33.84
N ARG A 962 44.57 26.10 32.92
CA ARG A 962 45.90 26.59 32.56
C ARG A 962 45.89 28.10 32.32
N ARG A 963 46.79 28.82 32.98
CA ARG A 963 46.89 30.28 32.94
C ARG A 963 47.10 30.83 31.52
N ASP A 964 47.97 30.19 30.73
CA ASP A 964 48.35 30.63 29.39
C ASP A 964 47.18 30.60 28.38
N LEU A 965 46.13 29.83 28.68
CA LEU A 965 44.95 29.69 27.82
C LEU A 965 43.78 30.59 28.24
N VAL A 966 43.80 31.17 29.43
CA VAL A 966 42.65 31.93 29.96
C VAL A 966 42.33 33.17 29.11
N VAL A 967 43.34 33.99 28.81
CA VAL A 967 43.13 35.23 28.04
C VAL A 967 42.74 34.93 26.58
N PRO A 968 43.41 34.01 25.85
CA PRO A 968 42.98 33.62 24.50
C PRO A 968 41.55 33.05 24.44
N LEU A 969 41.17 32.19 25.39
CA LEU A 969 39.82 31.60 25.41
C LEU A 969 38.75 32.61 25.83
N ALA A 970 39.08 33.57 26.71
CA ALA A 970 38.19 34.69 27.02
C ALA A 970 37.89 35.52 25.76
N ARG A 971 38.90 35.80 24.92
CA ARG A 971 38.72 36.47 23.63
C ARG A 971 37.82 35.68 22.69
N ALA A 972 38.05 34.36 22.61
CA ALA A 972 37.22 33.48 21.79
C ALA A 972 35.76 33.42 22.26
N ALA A 973 35.52 33.46 23.57
CA ALA A 973 34.18 33.53 24.15
C ALA A 973 33.47 34.86 23.79
N VAL A 974 34.17 35.99 23.86
CA VAL A 974 33.62 37.29 23.44
C VAL A 974 33.26 37.25 21.95
N ALA A 975 34.15 36.73 21.10
CA ALA A 975 33.92 36.62 19.66
C ALA A 975 32.75 35.66 19.32
N ALA A 976 32.54 34.62 20.12
CA ALA A 976 31.40 33.70 19.99
C ALA A 976 30.06 34.30 20.46
N GLY A 977 30.07 35.51 21.04
CA GLY A 977 28.86 36.20 21.50
C GLY A 977 28.44 35.87 22.93
N ALA A 978 29.38 35.50 23.81
CA ALA A 978 29.09 35.39 25.25
C ALA A 978 28.80 36.78 25.86
N ASP A 979 27.83 36.85 26.78
CA ASP A 979 27.41 38.07 27.47
C ASP A 979 28.35 38.45 28.63
N GLY A 980 29.37 37.62 28.88
CA GLY A 980 30.38 37.85 29.89
C GLY A 980 31.36 36.70 30.03
N VAL A 981 32.39 36.90 30.85
CA VAL A 981 33.37 35.87 31.19
C VAL A 981 33.64 35.84 32.69
N MET A 982 33.90 34.64 33.22
CA MET A 982 34.29 34.40 34.60
C MET A 982 35.75 33.94 34.69
N ILE A 983 36.60 34.71 35.38
CA ILE A 983 38.05 34.49 35.41
C ILE A 983 38.58 34.40 36.86
N ASP A 984 39.51 33.49 37.09
CA ASP A 984 40.20 33.34 38.37
C ASP A 984 41.40 34.30 38.49
N VAL A 985 41.49 35.00 39.61
CA VAL A 985 42.53 35.98 39.92
C VAL A 985 43.21 35.67 41.24
N HIS A 986 44.53 35.73 41.31
CA HIS A 986 45.25 35.58 42.58
C HIS A 986 46.45 36.53 42.65
N PRO A 987 46.70 37.24 43.77
CA PRO A 987 47.83 38.15 43.90
C PRO A 987 49.19 37.43 43.81
N SER A 988 49.26 36.17 44.27
CA SER A 988 50.43 35.30 44.08
C SER A 988 49.97 33.91 43.64
N PRO A 989 49.76 33.65 42.34
CA PRO A 989 49.17 32.39 41.87
C PRO A 989 49.91 31.12 42.29
N ALA A 990 51.21 31.21 42.58
CA ALA A 990 52.02 30.09 43.06
C ALA A 990 51.64 29.63 44.49
N ASP A 991 51.10 30.55 45.29
CA ASP A 991 50.76 30.31 46.71
C ASP A 991 49.27 29.94 46.91
N ALA A 992 48.48 29.90 45.84
CA ALA A 992 47.05 29.68 45.92
C ALA A 992 46.71 28.27 46.47
N LEU A 993 45.80 28.20 47.44
CA LEU A 993 45.35 26.96 48.07
C LEU A 993 44.48 26.08 47.15
N CYS A 994 43.94 26.67 46.08
CA CYS A 994 43.12 25.99 45.08
C CYS A 994 43.28 26.61 43.69
N ASP A 995 43.40 25.75 42.68
CA ASP A 995 43.39 26.12 41.26
C ASP A 995 44.42 27.21 40.84
N GLY A 996 45.54 27.34 41.55
CA GLY A 996 46.64 28.25 41.20
C GLY A 996 47.18 28.18 39.75
N PRO A 997 47.24 26.99 39.10
CA PRO A 997 47.68 26.88 37.71
C PRO A 997 46.83 27.64 36.68
N GLN A 998 45.57 27.98 37.01
CA GLN A 998 44.63 28.66 36.12
C GLN A 998 44.36 30.12 36.53
N ALA A 999 44.81 30.54 37.72
CA ALA A 999 44.62 31.89 38.22
C ALA A 999 45.58 32.89 37.54
N LEU A 1000 45.05 34.03 37.11
CA LEU A 1000 45.82 35.13 36.56
C LEU A 1000 46.46 35.98 37.66
N GLY A 1001 47.71 36.41 37.46
CA GLY A 1001 48.37 37.41 38.29
C GLY A 1001 48.29 38.80 37.66
N GLU A 1002 48.98 39.77 38.28
CA GLU A 1002 48.98 41.17 37.83
C GLU A 1002 49.43 41.34 36.36
N ARG A 1003 50.46 40.60 35.92
CA ARG A 1003 50.99 40.67 34.56
C ARG A 1003 49.94 40.26 33.53
N GLU A 1004 49.34 39.08 33.68
CA GLU A 1004 48.36 38.56 32.72
C GLU A 1004 47.06 39.40 32.72
N LEU A 1005 46.69 39.96 33.88
CA LEU A 1005 45.54 40.85 34.00
C LEU A 1005 45.73 42.19 33.29
N SER A 1006 46.96 42.70 33.15
CA SER A 1006 47.20 43.96 32.43
C SER A 1006 46.84 43.91 30.93
N GLU A 1007 46.80 42.71 30.35
CA GLU A 1007 46.46 42.49 28.93
C GLU A 1007 44.95 42.29 28.70
N LEU A 1008 44.19 42.07 29.77
CA LEU A 1008 42.78 41.66 29.72
C LEU A 1008 41.80 42.83 29.41
N PRO A 1009 41.92 44.04 30.01
CA PRO A 1009 40.97 45.14 29.79
C PRO A 1009 40.93 45.63 28.35
N GLY A 1010 42.09 45.82 27.72
CA GLY A 1010 42.19 46.29 26.33
C GLY A 1010 41.58 45.28 25.36
N ALA A 1011 41.92 44.00 25.54
CA ALA A 1011 41.36 42.93 24.74
C ALA A 1011 39.86 42.74 24.97
N ILE A 1012 39.33 42.85 26.17
CA ILE A 1012 37.87 42.70 26.35
C ILE A 1012 37.12 43.89 25.74
N ARG A 1013 37.63 45.12 25.93
CA ARG A 1013 37.01 46.35 25.40
C ARG A 1013 36.97 46.38 23.88
N ASP A 1014 38.07 46.09 23.21
CA ASP A 1014 38.16 46.14 21.75
C ASP A 1014 37.19 45.15 21.10
N TRP A 1015 37.09 43.95 21.67
CA TRP A 1015 36.24 42.88 21.13
C TRP A 1015 34.77 43.06 21.46
N ALA A 1016 34.43 43.53 22.67
CA ALA A 1016 33.05 43.89 23.02
C ALA A 1016 32.54 45.06 22.17
N THR A 1017 33.43 46.00 21.81
CA THR A 1017 33.15 47.08 20.86
C THR A 1017 32.91 46.55 19.45
N LEU A 1018 33.76 45.65 18.96
CA LEU A 1018 33.63 45.04 17.63
C LEU A 1018 32.36 44.19 17.51
N ALA A 1019 31.93 43.56 18.60
CA ALA A 1019 30.70 42.78 18.70
C ALA A 1019 29.44 43.64 18.95
N GLY A 1020 29.56 44.97 19.04
CA GLY A 1020 28.43 45.90 19.23
C GLY A 1020 27.80 45.90 20.63
N ARG A 1021 28.53 45.44 21.67
CA ARG A 1021 28.00 45.19 23.03
C ARG A 1021 28.39 46.23 24.08
N LEU A 1022 28.96 47.36 23.64
CA LEU A 1022 29.24 48.51 24.50
C LEU A 1022 28.61 49.77 23.87
N PRO A 1023 27.98 50.66 24.68
CA PRO A 1023 27.43 51.91 24.17
C PRO A 1023 28.52 52.79 23.55
N ARG A 1024 28.19 53.48 22.45
CA ARG A 1024 29.08 54.45 21.78
C ARG A 1024 29.63 55.55 22.68
N GLU A 1025 28.98 55.82 23.81
CA GLU A 1025 29.32 56.88 24.76
C GLU A 1025 30.55 56.55 25.63
N VAL A 1026 30.95 55.28 25.74
CA VAL A 1026 32.20 54.84 26.41
C VAL A 1026 33.44 55.03 25.50
N LEU A 1027 33.24 55.45 24.24
CA LEU A 1027 34.27 55.44 23.18
C LEU A 1027 34.89 56.81 22.82
N ALA A 1028 34.74 57.90 23.61
CA ALA A 1028 35.51 59.15 23.41
C ALA A 1028 35.56 60.07 24.66
N PRO A 1029 36.49 61.05 24.79
CA PRO A 1029 37.94 60.91 24.94
C PRO A 1029 38.51 61.82 26.07
N GLU A 1030 39.07 61.27 27.15
CA GLU A 1030 39.88 62.06 28.10
C GLU A 1030 41.07 61.26 28.65
N SER A 1031 42.19 61.33 27.94
CA SER A 1031 43.51 61.53 28.57
C SER A 1031 44.51 61.93 27.48
N ALA A 1032 44.41 63.19 27.07
CA ALA A 1032 45.44 63.90 26.33
C ALA A 1032 46.68 64.06 27.23
N ALA A 1033 47.50 63.02 27.33
CA ALA A 1033 48.84 63.09 27.92
C ALA A 1033 49.71 61.98 27.33
N LEU A 1034 50.13 62.19 26.08
CA LEU A 1034 51.34 61.70 25.39
C LEU A 1034 51.12 61.82 23.87
N ARG A 1035 51.20 63.07 23.40
CA ARG A 1035 51.93 63.37 22.17
C ARG A 1035 53.32 63.82 22.57
#